data_AF-A0A3A8JFN2-F1
#
_entry.id   AF-A0A3A8JFN2-F1
#
_cell.length_a   1.000
_cell.length_b   1.000
_cell.length_c   1.000
_cell.angle_alpha   90.00
_cell.angle_beta   90.00
_cell.angle_gamma   90.00
#
_symmetry.space_group_name_H-M   'P 1'
#
loop_
_entity.id
_entity.type
_entity.pdbx_description
1 polymer ?
#
loop_
_entity_poly.entity_id
_entity_poly.type
_entity_poly.pdbx_seq_one_letter_code
_entity_poly.pdbx_strand_id
1 'polypeptide(L)'
;MLTRPGPWVLALTVLVAGGAWAQDDENDGGMVLPERLTVGMGDQFLGQLGPDENSLLFVSNRDIATEVFVQDLEKGRERRLFDEGADVTWPRLSPNGKQLLYISFRTQAGGQLCVRDLPEAKERRCLEEELSALQAEWIDDTHIALVSRATIQGDLRLSKVALGAGWHVTPLLERNLTSPTFSPDGRWLVYVPVQRSVQAVGPGFAARAAPHLEAVRLDVPGAAPIPLTLDIPGQTGQPVFARDGRSLYVVQFFTDSNGDGVIDASDSGVLFRVPFASERDDAPAQAAAASPDQLTSEAWNCEYPSPTAVSLITTCSRGQSLDVYRLPLDGQVPGAWDVKRLNEELGMVGRRADQLILYRQRLLLETRPKLRRLLMMRLSQLHLAYGDFDAADFYARQMPKVDDPVTAGLSEPLRILIAHRKALKERDRGRMVDELQEAERQRMAALDPAAAPSPPSAVYQRVVRSELAQSSGDFTLARQELEAAQLTDTTPRAVLEGWYEQADALYRELDDRQALVAAGIKLSQNKVFKQDDQLDFARGAVRALYRGRPYAEADAAMAQALAAEPPGTPYAFALALGRHVNALNEERPPRPVRDALVAFYKQQTDPLRRRMVVQDTAERAASLGADGVMEALATLYVDDAPAGTEERRRAERLFRRALMGRAYRRMARQRMDEARADFDLVTRRTGSLESAVESMSLRLRAGVAPEVVMKEVTTEVPGKAWSLSHFVKAYVTTRRLSKLDDDAHAQAVKTGLAELRAAWQELKNQREVQALMGAIHHEDFLRGRNPAAAERANRHYLVALDLVRNNARYKAMILGALGLLHTQVGNYHIALGYLDERDKLPYTDNGAGLSVSLARARALLHVNREAEAAQAADKALATVEATPKMERFLPLVTDRAALYNLAAGRFERALTLYDRALPGIEAGPRNEAGLRNRLVVRLARCGAALGADKPQRALEDLDQVDRDLATPAVRATLKQARATPKFVQRAYRIIAAGLRANAETRLGRMDAAARALEQRRALFLEQFDELDRDEDIRAVTLAELRLAENAVDRRDPAQAARWLGKALEHADSLMARTHAPIDAGQLDVLWFAAQLQSEDKTRMPFDVPQRMEQARRTLLEQRDPAWRAYLAWFNIYLALDGKVPAQAQEIQTASE
;
A
#
# COMPACT_ATOMS: atom_id res chain seq x y z
N MET A 1 -28.66 15.19 29.82
CA MET A 1 -27.99 14.24 30.74
C MET A 1 -28.52 12.84 30.43
N LEU A 2 -27.81 12.09 29.60
CA LEU A 2 -28.12 10.70 29.25
C LEU A 2 -26.80 9.93 29.29
N THR A 3 -26.74 8.92 30.14
CA THR A 3 -25.58 8.06 30.38
C THR A 3 -25.38 7.11 29.19
N ARG A 4 -24.16 7.12 28.65
CA ARG A 4 -23.67 6.24 27.58
C ARG A 4 -23.58 4.77 28.06
N PRO A 5 -24.00 3.76 27.28
CA PRO A 5 -23.49 2.40 27.47
C PRO A 5 -22.08 2.28 26.85
N GLY A 6 -21.23 1.50 27.53
CA GLY A 6 -19.78 1.46 27.34
C GLY A 6 -19.25 0.78 26.06
N PRO A 7 -17.93 0.90 25.82
CA PRO A 7 -17.27 0.68 24.52
C PRO A 7 -17.09 -0.78 24.09
N TRP A 8 -17.63 -1.75 24.82
CA TRP A 8 -17.34 -3.19 24.60
C TRP A 8 -18.32 -3.91 23.67
N VAL A 9 -19.46 -3.29 23.30
CA VAL A 9 -20.45 -3.90 22.40
C VAL A 9 -20.24 -3.49 20.92
N LEU A 10 -19.44 -2.46 20.65
CA LEU A 10 -19.12 -1.98 19.29
C LEU A 10 -18.03 -2.81 18.58
N ALA A 11 -17.27 -3.64 19.30
CA ALA A 11 -16.17 -4.41 18.70
C ALA A 11 -16.63 -5.69 17.98
N LEU A 12 -17.81 -6.25 18.32
CA LEU A 12 -18.31 -7.49 17.71
C LEU A 12 -19.24 -7.26 16.50
N THR A 13 -19.92 -6.11 16.44
CA THR A 13 -20.77 -5.76 15.29
C THR A 13 -19.98 -5.29 14.08
N VAL A 14 -18.79 -4.72 14.27
CA VAL A 14 -17.88 -4.33 13.17
C VAL A 14 -17.25 -5.56 12.47
N LEU A 15 -17.07 -6.68 13.19
CA LEU A 15 -16.51 -7.91 12.60
C LEU A 15 -17.53 -8.75 11.82
N VAL A 16 -18.83 -8.60 12.08
CA VAL A 16 -19.89 -9.34 11.36
C VAL A 16 -20.53 -8.50 10.25
N ALA A 17 -20.64 -7.17 10.41
CA ALA A 17 -21.02 -6.28 9.31
C ALA A 17 -19.91 -6.11 8.25
N GLY A 18 -18.64 -6.25 8.66
CA GLY A 18 -17.50 -6.29 7.72
C GLY A 18 -17.47 -7.52 6.81
N GLY A 19 -18.22 -8.58 7.13
CA GLY A 19 -18.27 -9.81 6.33
C GLY A 19 -19.15 -9.71 5.07
N ALA A 20 -20.11 -8.78 5.05
CA ALA A 20 -20.97 -8.54 3.89
C ALA A 20 -20.38 -7.52 2.90
N TRP A 21 -19.41 -6.71 3.35
CA TRP A 21 -18.77 -5.65 2.55
C TRP A 21 -17.28 -5.92 2.25
N ALA A 22 -16.72 -7.03 2.74
CA ALA A 22 -15.56 -7.66 2.12
C ALA A 22 -16.02 -8.35 0.82
N GLN A 23 -16.43 -7.55 -0.17
CA GLN A 23 -16.34 -7.99 -1.55
C GLN A 23 -14.85 -8.25 -1.78
N ASP A 24 -14.51 -9.50 -2.10
CA ASP A 24 -13.27 -9.74 -2.83
C ASP A 24 -13.28 -8.76 -4.00
N ASP A 25 -12.28 -7.88 -4.13
CA ASP A 25 -11.94 -7.28 -5.42
C ASP A 25 -11.44 -8.47 -6.28
N GLU A 26 -12.24 -9.49 -6.59
CA GLU A 26 -11.97 -10.27 -7.78
C GLU A 26 -12.43 -9.43 -8.97
N ASN A 27 -11.78 -9.59 -10.11
CA ASN A 27 -12.30 -9.01 -11.34
C ASN A 27 -13.59 -9.75 -11.69
N ASP A 28 -14.69 -9.31 -11.08
CA ASP A 28 -15.99 -10.00 -11.12
C ASP A 28 -16.66 -9.89 -12.50
N GLY A 29 -16.13 -9.00 -13.33
CA GLY A 29 -16.51 -8.80 -14.72
C GLY A 29 -15.35 -9.09 -15.70
N GLY A 30 -15.67 -9.19 -16.98
CA GLY A 30 -14.68 -9.40 -18.05
C GLY A 30 -13.79 -8.19 -18.34
N MET A 31 -13.84 -7.13 -17.51
CA MET A 31 -13.08 -5.90 -17.72
C MET A 31 -11.59 -6.15 -17.61
N VAL A 32 -10.78 -5.33 -18.27
CA VAL A 32 -9.32 -5.39 -18.12
C VAL A 32 -8.91 -4.52 -16.94
N LEU A 33 -7.98 -5.03 -16.14
CA LEU A 33 -7.40 -4.29 -15.03
C LEU A 33 -6.04 -3.72 -15.46
N PRO A 34 -5.72 -2.45 -15.13
CA PRO A 34 -4.36 -1.94 -15.22
C PRO A 34 -3.35 -2.90 -14.59
N GLU A 35 -2.29 -3.20 -15.32
CA GLU A 35 -1.18 -4.06 -14.90
C GLU A 35 -0.09 -3.18 -14.29
N ARG A 36 0.20 -3.35 -13.01
CA ARG A 36 1.28 -2.61 -12.33
C ARG A 36 2.64 -3.06 -12.85
N LEU A 37 3.45 -2.14 -13.38
CA LEU A 37 4.78 -2.42 -13.92
C LEU A 37 5.90 -2.19 -12.90
N THR A 38 5.70 -1.26 -11.96
CA THR A 38 6.69 -0.88 -10.94
C THR A 38 6.27 -1.31 -9.55
N VAL A 39 7.23 -1.69 -8.70
CA VAL A 39 7.01 -2.02 -7.28
C VAL A 39 8.20 -1.53 -6.47
N GLY A 40 8.00 -1.02 -5.25
CA GLY A 40 9.11 -0.53 -4.45
C GLY A 40 8.70 0.34 -3.25
N MET A 41 9.71 0.90 -2.58
CA MET A 41 9.58 1.66 -1.34
C MET A 41 9.44 3.18 -1.53
N GLY A 42 9.59 3.68 -2.76
CA GLY A 42 9.32 5.06 -3.14
C GLY A 42 8.25 5.12 -4.22
N ASP A 43 7.70 6.31 -4.41
CA ASP A 43 6.83 6.65 -5.52
C ASP A 43 7.58 6.44 -6.84
N GLN A 44 6.88 5.89 -7.81
CA GLN A 44 7.38 5.55 -9.13
C GLN A 44 6.43 6.10 -10.18
N PHE A 45 6.90 7.06 -10.98
CA PHE A 45 6.02 7.86 -11.83
C PHE A 45 6.68 8.25 -13.16
N LEU A 46 5.88 8.81 -14.07
CA LEU A 46 6.30 9.25 -15.41
C LEU A 46 6.97 8.13 -16.22
N GLY A 47 6.38 6.94 -16.21
CA GLY A 47 6.86 5.78 -16.96
C GLY A 47 6.93 6.02 -18.48
N GLN A 48 8.00 5.55 -19.10
CA GLN A 48 8.25 5.58 -20.54
C GLN A 48 8.72 4.20 -21.00
N LEU A 49 7.91 3.53 -21.80
CA LEU A 49 8.28 2.21 -22.34
C LEU A 49 9.07 2.38 -23.63
N GLY A 50 10.21 1.70 -23.73
CA GLY A 50 11.05 1.70 -24.90
C GLY A 50 10.37 1.07 -26.11
N PRO A 51 10.88 1.30 -27.34
CA PRO A 51 10.34 0.70 -28.56
C PRO A 51 10.36 -0.84 -28.57
N ASP A 52 11.11 -1.47 -27.66
CA ASP A 52 11.20 -2.92 -27.47
C ASP A 52 10.04 -3.50 -26.64
N GLU A 53 9.14 -2.65 -26.11
CA GLU A 53 8.04 -3.02 -25.21
C GLU A 53 8.49 -3.78 -23.94
N ASN A 54 9.79 -3.72 -23.61
CA ASN A 54 10.38 -4.45 -22.48
C ASN A 54 11.24 -3.56 -21.57
N SER A 55 11.81 -2.47 -22.07
CA SER A 55 12.64 -1.55 -21.29
C SER A 55 11.79 -0.39 -20.77
N LEU A 56 11.41 -0.41 -19.49
CA LEU A 56 10.67 0.67 -18.85
C LEU A 56 11.62 1.65 -18.16
N LEU A 57 11.58 2.93 -18.56
CA LEU A 57 12.19 4.03 -17.82
C LEU A 57 11.15 4.70 -16.93
N PHE A 58 11.52 5.12 -15.72
CA PHE A 58 10.61 5.82 -14.80
C PHE A 58 11.40 6.64 -13.77
N VAL A 59 10.74 7.59 -13.12
CA VAL A 59 11.31 8.35 -12.00
C VAL A 59 11.00 7.65 -10.70
N SER A 60 11.95 7.61 -9.76
CA SER A 60 11.71 7.15 -8.39
C SER A 60 12.32 8.09 -7.36
N ASN A 61 11.62 8.33 -6.25
CA ASN A 61 12.09 9.12 -5.09
C ASN A 61 12.64 8.25 -3.95
N ARG A 62 13.00 6.99 -4.23
CA ARG A 62 13.40 6.00 -3.22
C ARG A 62 14.68 6.37 -2.46
N ASP A 63 15.56 7.16 -3.07
CA ASP A 63 16.89 7.51 -2.55
C ASP A 63 16.95 8.99 -2.11
N ILE A 64 15.84 9.52 -1.59
CA ILE A 64 15.61 10.93 -1.16
C ILE A 64 15.50 11.91 -2.33
N ALA A 65 16.47 11.90 -3.24
CA ALA A 65 16.39 12.65 -4.49
C ALA A 65 15.55 11.88 -5.53
N THR A 66 14.89 12.59 -6.44
CA THR A 66 14.25 11.94 -7.60
C THR A 66 15.31 11.55 -8.62
N GLU A 67 15.32 10.29 -9.03
CA GLU A 67 16.29 9.74 -9.99
C GLU A 67 15.59 8.96 -11.11
N VAL A 68 16.23 8.83 -12.29
CA VAL A 68 15.72 7.99 -13.39
C VAL A 68 16.22 6.56 -13.25
N PHE A 69 15.29 5.62 -13.26
CA PHE A 69 15.54 4.17 -13.27
C PHE A 69 15.17 3.56 -14.61
N VAL A 70 15.79 2.42 -14.91
CA VAL A 70 15.42 1.55 -16.02
C VAL A 70 15.16 0.14 -15.50
N GLN A 71 14.12 -0.49 -16.02
CA GLN A 71 13.69 -1.84 -15.65
C GLN A 71 13.42 -2.67 -16.90
N ASP A 72 14.00 -3.87 -16.93
CA ASP A 72 13.61 -4.93 -17.86
C ASP A 72 12.35 -5.62 -17.31
N LEU A 73 11.22 -5.55 -18.04
CA LEU A 73 9.94 -6.08 -17.58
C LEU A 73 9.93 -7.61 -17.46
N GLU A 74 10.72 -8.33 -18.26
CA GLU A 74 10.84 -9.80 -18.18
C GLU A 74 11.78 -10.27 -17.07
N LYS A 75 12.98 -9.68 -17.00
CA LYS A 75 14.00 -10.08 -16.00
C LYS A 75 13.72 -9.48 -14.63
N GLY A 76 12.93 -8.42 -14.59
CA GLY A 76 12.52 -7.72 -13.39
C GLY A 76 13.67 -7.04 -12.64
N ARG A 77 14.78 -6.75 -13.31
CA ARG A 77 15.90 -6.04 -12.71
C ARG A 77 15.77 -4.56 -13.03
N GLU A 78 15.44 -3.79 -12.00
CA GLU A 78 15.55 -2.33 -12.07
C GLU A 78 16.97 -1.91 -11.71
N ARG A 79 17.44 -0.81 -12.28
CA ARG A 79 18.68 -0.16 -11.88
C ARG A 79 18.56 1.33 -12.10
N ARG A 80 19.28 2.10 -11.30
CA ARG A 80 19.50 3.52 -11.60
C ARG A 80 20.13 3.63 -12.99
N LEU A 81 19.57 4.50 -13.83
CA LEU A 81 20.04 4.68 -15.19
C LEU A 81 21.33 5.52 -15.22
N PHE A 82 21.37 6.62 -14.47
CA PHE A 82 22.53 7.47 -14.23
C PHE A 82 22.41 8.19 -12.88
N ASP A 83 23.54 8.68 -12.36
CA ASP A 83 23.61 9.54 -11.18
C ASP A 83 23.76 11.00 -11.63
N GLU A 84 22.78 11.85 -11.32
CA GLU A 84 22.86 13.28 -11.62
C GLU A 84 23.49 14.07 -10.45
N GLY A 85 23.49 13.52 -9.24
CA GLY A 85 23.88 14.21 -8.00
C GLY A 85 22.89 15.28 -7.55
N ALA A 86 21.68 15.32 -8.11
CA ALA A 86 20.58 16.22 -7.79
C ALA A 86 19.25 15.66 -8.31
N ASP A 87 18.13 16.29 -7.96
CA ASP A 87 16.81 15.90 -8.46
C ASP A 87 16.76 15.95 -9.99
N VAL A 88 16.13 14.94 -10.58
CA VAL A 88 15.74 14.90 -11.99
C VAL A 88 14.25 14.67 -12.13
N THR A 89 13.63 15.35 -13.09
CA THR A 89 12.19 15.26 -13.37
C THR A 89 11.92 15.20 -14.86
N TRP A 90 10.67 14.89 -15.22
CA TRP A 90 10.15 14.95 -16.59
C TRP A 90 10.93 14.14 -17.67
N PRO A 91 11.23 12.84 -17.45
CA PRO A 91 11.92 12.05 -18.46
C PRO A 91 11.03 11.76 -19.68
N ARG A 92 11.55 11.97 -20.90
CA ARG A 92 10.90 11.57 -22.16
C ARG A 92 11.87 10.91 -23.13
N LEU A 93 11.46 9.77 -23.67
CA LEU A 93 12.18 9.09 -24.74
C LEU A 93 11.98 9.81 -26.07
N SER A 94 13.05 9.96 -26.84
CA SER A 94 12.95 10.40 -28.24
C SER A 94 12.07 9.44 -29.05
N PRO A 95 11.44 9.90 -30.15
CA PRO A 95 10.63 9.03 -31.01
C PRO A 95 11.36 7.77 -31.48
N ASN A 96 12.67 7.88 -31.77
CA ASN A 96 13.51 6.74 -32.13
C ASN A 96 14.05 5.90 -30.95
N GLY A 97 13.78 6.29 -29.70
CA GLY A 97 14.24 5.60 -28.47
C GLY A 97 15.73 5.69 -28.16
N LYS A 98 16.51 6.46 -28.92
CA LYS A 98 17.98 6.57 -28.76
C LYS A 98 18.41 7.64 -27.77
N GLN A 99 17.52 8.54 -27.39
CA GLN A 99 17.85 9.66 -26.51
C GLN A 99 16.80 9.82 -25.41
N LEU A 100 17.25 10.30 -24.27
CA LEU A 100 16.43 10.65 -23.13
C LEU A 100 16.58 12.14 -22.86
N LEU A 101 15.48 12.89 -22.93
CA LEU A 101 15.43 14.22 -22.33
C LEU A 101 14.97 14.13 -20.87
N TYR A 102 15.41 15.08 -20.04
CA TYR A 102 15.01 15.22 -18.65
C TYR A 102 15.33 16.65 -18.16
N ILE A 103 14.75 17.04 -17.03
CA ILE A 103 15.04 18.30 -16.35
C ILE A 103 15.96 18.01 -15.15
N SER A 104 17.10 18.70 -15.08
CA SER A 104 18.12 18.54 -14.03
C SER A 104 18.14 19.76 -13.11
N PHE A 105 18.18 19.54 -11.80
CA PHE A 105 18.34 20.60 -10.79
C PHE A 105 19.77 20.75 -10.28
N ARG A 106 20.74 20.11 -10.95
CA ARG A 106 22.14 20.05 -10.50
C ARG A 106 22.84 21.42 -10.50
N THR A 107 22.68 22.18 -11.57
CA THR A 107 23.39 23.45 -11.81
C THR A 107 22.48 24.67 -11.69
N GLN A 108 21.19 24.50 -11.95
CA GLN A 108 20.19 25.57 -11.93
C GLN A 108 19.00 25.14 -11.08
N ALA A 109 18.73 25.87 -9.99
CA ALA A 109 17.60 25.58 -9.10
C ALA A 109 16.23 25.72 -9.77
N GLY A 110 16.15 26.48 -10.87
CA GLY A 110 14.94 26.60 -11.70
C GLY A 110 14.67 25.42 -12.63
N GLY A 111 15.59 24.44 -12.71
CA GLY A 111 15.54 23.29 -13.62
C GLY A 111 16.19 23.58 -14.98
N GLN A 112 17.08 22.70 -15.42
CA GLN A 112 17.82 22.79 -16.69
C GLN A 112 17.40 21.67 -17.64
N LEU A 113 17.08 21.99 -18.91
CA LEU A 113 16.82 20.96 -19.94
C LEU A 113 18.11 20.22 -20.30
N CYS A 114 18.09 18.89 -20.21
CA CYS A 114 19.21 18.02 -20.50
C CYS A 114 18.80 16.85 -21.40
N VAL A 115 19.75 16.35 -22.20
CA VAL A 115 19.62 15.16 -23.06
C VAL A 115 20.81 14.23 -22.82
N ARG A 116 20.56 12.93 -22.83
CA ARG A 116 21.56 11.84 -22.78
C ARG A 116 21.27 10.79 -23.85
N ASP A 117 22.30 10.09 -24.29
CA ASP A 117 22.19 9.02 -25.28
C ASP A 117 21.99 7.66 -24.60
N LEU A 118 21.02 6.88 -25.09
CA LEU A 118 20.62 5.56 -24.59
C LEU A 118 21.28 4.42 -25.39
N PRO A 119 21.42 3.20 -24.81
CA PRO A 119 20.87 2.73 -23.52
C PRO A 119 21.73 2.99 -22.28
N GLU A 120 22.99 3.41 -22.43
CA GLU A 120 23.88 3.63 -21.28
C GLU A 120 23.72 4.99 -20.59
N ALA A 121 22.87 5.88 -21.11
CA ALA A 121 22.70 7.25 -20.63
C ALA A 121 24.02 8.04 -20.58
N LYS A 122 24.85 7.82 -21.60
CA LYS A 122 26.14 8.50 -21.79
C LYS A 122 25.93 9.91 -22.35
N GLU A 123 26.98 10.73 -22.25
CA GLU A 123 27.05 12.08 -22.83
C GLU A 123 25.92 13.02 -22.39
N ARG A 124 26.12 13.70 -21.26
CA ARG A 124 25.23 14.75 -20.75
C ARG A 124 25.40 16.03 -21.56
N ARG A 125 24.38 16.42 -22.32
CA ARG A 125 24.29 17.72 -22.99
C ARG A 125 23.10 18.49 -22.42
N CYS A 126 23.30 19.75 -22.03
CA CYS A 126 22.25 20.55 -21.43
C CYS A 126 22.22 21.95 -22.00
N LEU A 127 21.04 22.58 -21.93
CA LEU A 127 20.85 23.95 -22.35
C LEU A 127 21.60 24.89 -21.39
N GLU A 128 22.57 25.66 -21.92
CA GLU A 128 23.37 26.58 -21.09
C GLU A 128 22.59 27.84 -20.68
N GLU A 129 21.61 28.26 -21.49
CA GLU A 129 20.76 29.40 -21.20
C GLU A 129 19.97 29.18 -19.89
N GLU A 130 19.98 30.18 -19.00
CA GLU A 130 19.32 30.10 -17.69
C GLU A 130 17.81 30.30 -17.82
N LEU A 131 17.11 29.21 -18.16
CA LEU A 131 15.66 29.16 -18.27
C LEU A 131 15.13 28.21 -17.21
N SER A 132 14.17 28.64 -16.38
CA SER A 132 13.53 27.73 -15.45
C SER A 132 12.65 26.73 -16.21
N ALA A 133 13.21 25.57 -16.54
CA ALA A 133 12.55 24.50 -17.29
C ALA A 133 11.55 23.77 -16.40
N LEU A 134 10.30 23.64 -16.87
CA LEU A 134 9.23 23.00 -16.11
C LEU A 134 8.72 21.73 -16.78
N GLN A 135 8.60 21.74 -18.11
CA GLN A 135 8.19 20.59 -18.91
C GLN A 135 8.92 20.61 -20.24
N ALA A 136 9.18 19.45 -20.80
CA ALA A 136 9.75 19.32 -22.13
C ALA A 136 9.20 18.10 -22.84
N GLU A 137 8.98 18.21 -24.15
CA GLU A 137 8.48 17.13 -25.00
C GLU A 137 9.23 17.14 -26.34
N TRP A 138 9.43 15.96 -26.91
CA TRP A 138 10.03 15.86 -28.24
C TRP A 138 9.03 16.30 -29.32
N ILE A 139 9.47 17.15 -30.25
CA ILE A 139 8.74 17.45 -31.49
C ILE A 139 9.09 16.39 -32.54
N ASP A 140 10.39 16.11 -32.66
CA ASP A 140 10.97 15.07 -33.51
C ASP A 140 12.31 14.61 -32.89
N ASP A 141 13.15 13.89 -33.62
CA ASP A 141 14.44 13.38 -33.11
C ASP A 141 15.50 14.47 -32.86
N THR A 142 15.33 15.70 -33.35
CA THR A 142 16.32 16.79 -33.24
C THR A 142 15.75 18.09 -32.66
N HIS A 143 14.45 18.14 -32.35
CA HIS A 143 13.81 19.32 -31.79
C HIS A 143 12.97 18.99 -30.55
N ILE A 144 13.09 19.86 -29.54
CA ILE A 144 12.37 19.76 -28.26
C ILE A 144 11.50 20.99 -28.07
N ALA A 145 10.27 20.80 -27.62
CA ALA A 145 9.42 21.85 -27.10
C ALA A 145 9.68 22.02 -25.61
N LEU A 146 10.07 23.22 -25.19
CA LEU A 146 10.41 23.56 -23.82
C LEU A 146 9.39 24.54 -23.26
N VAL A 147 8.70 24.13 -22.19
CA VAL A 147 7.92 25.03 -21.34
C VAL A 147 8.83 25.57 -20.25
N SER A 148 9.04 26.88 -20.26
CA SER A 148 9.87 27.57 -19.27
C SER A 148 9.18 28.80 -18.70
N ARG A 149 9.76 29.39 -17.66
CA ARG A 149 9.39 30.72 -17.15
C ARG A 149 10.64 31.52 -16.83
N ALA A 150 10.53 32.85 -16.93
CA ALA A 150 11.63 33.75 -16.60
C ALA A 150 11.77 34.01 -15.09
N THR A 151 10.66 34.07 -14.37
CA THR A 151 10.62 34.26 -12.91
C THR A 151 9.56 33.36 -12.30
N ILE A 152 9.61 33.11 -10.99
CA ILE A 152 8.59 32.33 -10.26
C ILE A 152 7.18 32.93 -10.44
N GLN A 153 7.10 34.26 -10.62
CA GLN A 153 5.87 35.02 -10.84
C GLN A 153 5.59 35.36 -12.32
N GLY A 154 6.39 34.84 -13.26
CA GLY A 154 6.23 35.09 -14.69
C GLY A 154 5.36 34.04 -15.40
N ASP A 155 4.78 34.40 -16.54
CA ASP A 155 4.00 33.48 -17.36
C ASP A 155 4.87 32.33 -17.90
N LEU A 156 4.21 31.21 -18.18
CA LEU A 156 4.81 30.10 -18.90
C LEU A 156 4.95 30.50 -20.38
N ARG A 157 6.05 30.09 -21.00
CA ARG A 157 6.30 30.30 -22.43
C ARG A 157 6.71 29.00 -23.09
N LEU A 158 6.34 28.86 -24.35
CA LEU A 158 6.70 27.71 -25.17
C LEU A 158 7.79 28.08 -26.18
N SER A 159 8.93 27.43 -26.08
CA SER A 159 10.07 27.60 -26.98
C SER A 159 10.40 26.31 -27.70
N LYS A 160 10.92 26.40 -28.93
CA LYS A 160 11.52 25.30 -29.67
C LYS A 160 13.03 25.32 -29.44
N VAL A 161 13.59 24.18 -29.08
CA VAL A 161 15.03 23.97 -28.89
C VAL A 161 15.50 23.05 -30.01
N ALA A 162 16.38 23.56 -30.88
CA ALA A 162 17.02 22.76 -31.92
C ALA A 162 18.33 22.15 -31.40
N LEU A 163 18.44 20.82 -31.49
CA LEU A 163 19.62 20.08 -31.07
C LEU A 163 20.64 20.05 -32.23
N GLY A 164 21.85 20.54 -31.97
CA GLY A 164 22.95 20.58 -32.93
C GLY A 164 24.30 20.66 -32.23
N ALA A 165 25.32 21.17 -32.92
CA ALA A 165 26.63 21.46 -32.31
C ALA A 165 26.52 22.49 -31.17
N GLY A 166 25.59 23.44 -31.31
CA GLY A 166 25.08 24.29 -30.24
C GLY A 166 23.55 24.18 -30.20
N TRP A 167 22.96 24.35 -29.02
CA TRP A 167 21.51 24.35 -28.87
C TRP A 167 20.97 25.75 -29.11
N HIS A 168 19.95 25.87 -29.96
CA HIS A 168 19.33 27.14 -30.28
C HIS A 168 17.89 27.16 -29.80
N VAL A 169 17.55 28.16 -28.99
CA VAL A 169 16.20 28.37 -28.46
C VAL A 169 15.51 29.46 -29.25
N THR A 170 14.32 29.17 -29.77
CA THR A 170 13.45 30.16 -30.43
C THR A 170 12.05 30.11 -29.84
N PRO A 171 11.33 31.23 -29.74
CA PRO A 171 9.91 31.21 -29.37
C PRO A 171 9.12 30.34 -30.37
N LEU A 172 8.29 29.44 -29.85
CA LEU A 172 7.42 28.60 -30.68
C LEU A 172 5.99 29.16 -30.70
N LEU A 173 5.48 29.56 -29.53
CA LEU A 173 4.16 30.17 -29.37
C LEU A 173 4.16 31.12 -28.17
N GLU A 174 3.82 32.39 -28.42
CA GLU A 174 3.68 33.43 -27.37
C GLU A 174 2.34 33.31 -26.64
N ARG A 175 2.24 32.31 -25.75
CA ARG A 175 1.06 32.03 -24.93
C ARG A 175 1.46 31.48 -23.55
N ASN A 176 0.64 31.81 -22.55
CA ASN A 176 0.74 31.19 -21.23
C ASN A 176 0.08 29.81 -21.25
N LEU A 177 0.87 28.74 -21.23
CA LEU A 177 0.39 27.38 -21.42
C LEU A 177 1.21 26.32 -20.67
N THR A 178 0.64 25.12 -20.53
CA THR A 178 1.29 23.92 -20.01
C THR A 178 0.89 22.68 -20.83
N SER A 179 1.63 21.60 -20.65
CA SER A 179 1.38 20.27 -21.22
C SER A 179 1.21 20.27 -22.75
N PRO A 180 2.19 20.80 -23.51
CA PRO A 180 2.13 20.79 -24.97
C PRO A 180 2.31 19.37 -25.51
N THR A 181 1.58 19.02 -26.57
CA THR A 181 1.77 17.78 -27.32
C THR A 181 1.64 18.02 -28.81
N PHE A 182 2.39 17.25 -29.60
CA PHE A 182 2.50 17.40 -31.05
C PHE A 182 1.93 16.18 -31.75
N SER A 183 1.18 16.40 -32.83
CA SER A 183 0.75 15.30 -33.68
C SER A 183 1.96 14.62 -34.32
N PRO A 184 1.92 13.30 -34.56
CA PRO A 184 3.06 12.58 -35.16
C PRO A 184 3.48 13.10 -36.55
N ASP A 185 2.56 13.75 -37.27
CA ASP A 185 2.81 14.41 -38.55
C ASP A 185 3.38 15.84 -38.42
N GLY A 186 3.54 16.36 -37.20
CA GLY A 186 4.07 17.69 -36.89
C GLY A 186 3.13 18.86 -37.21
N ARG A 187 1.90 18.60 -37.68
CA ARG A 187 0.96 19.66 -38.14
C ARG A 187 0.24 20.38 -37.00
N TRP A 188 0.01 19.71 -35.89
CA TRP A 188 -0.81 20.20 -34.79
C TRP A 188 -0.03 20.24 -33.48
N LEU A 189 -0.23 21.32 -32.73
CA LEU A 189 0.12 21.47 -31.33
C LEU A 189 -1.17 21.55 -30.51
N VAL A 190 -1.32 20.72 -29.49
CA VAL A 190 -2.41 20.80 -28.51
C VAL A 190 -1.82 21.07 -27.12
N TYR A 191 -2.43 21.97 -26.35
CA TYR A 191 -1.95 22.32 -25.00
C TYR A 191 -3.09 22.76 -24.07
N VAL A 192 -2.75 22.93 -22.79
CA VAL A 192 -3.64 23.48 -21.76
C VAL A 192 -3.29 24.96 -21.54
N PRO A 193 -4.18 25.91 -21.84
CA PRO A 193 -3.97 27.33 -21.54
C PRO A 193 -3.93 27.59 -20.04
N VAL A 194 -3.11 28.55 -19.59
CA VAL A 194 -3.02 28.95 -18.19
C VAL A 194 -3.50 30.39 -18.02
N GLN A 195 -4.49 30.58 -17.13
CA GLN A 195 -5.09 31.87 -16.82
C GLN A 195 -4.58 32.41 -15.47
N ARG A 196 -4.40 33.73 -15.37
CA ARG A 196 -4.10 34.40 -14.09
C ARG A 196 -5.39 34.67 -13.33
N SER A 197 -5.53 34.10 -12.14
CA SER A 197 -6.72 34.33 -11.29
C SER A 197 -6.71 35.67 -10.55
N VAL A 198 -5.53 36.30 -10.36
CA VAL A 198 -5.37 37.67 -9.84
C VAL A 198 -4.21 38.35 -10.59
N GLN A 199 -4.43 39.52 -11.20
CA GLN A 199 -3.38 40.22 -11.97
C GLN A 199 -2.15 40.62 -11.12
N ALA A 200 -2.32 40.80 -9.81
CA ALA A 200 -1.28 41.24 -8.88
C ALA A 200 -0.44 40.10 -8.25
N VAL A 201 -0.83 38.83 -8.45
CA VAL A 201 -0.12 37.67 -7.92
C VAL A 201 0.34 36.81 -9.08
N GLY A 202 1.64 36.50 -9.16
CA GLY A 202 2.19 35.68 -10.24
C GLY A 202 1.58 34.26 -10.32
N PRO A 203 1.70 33.57 -11.47
CA PRO A 203 1.11 32.25 -11.70
C PRO A 203 1.61 31.18 -10.72
N GLY A 204 2.76 31.38 -10.06
CA GLY A 204 3.25 30.49 -9.00
C GLY A 204 2.34 30.36 -7.78
N PHE A 205 1.39 31.28 -7.57
CA PHE A 205 0.44 31.24 -6.43
C PHE A 205 -1.03 31.43 -6.84
N ALA A 206 -1.30 31.79 -8.10
CA ALA A 206 -2.63 32.19 -8.58
C ALA A 206 -2.87 31.85 -10.08
N ALA A 207 -2.22 30.82 -10.63
CA ALA A 207 -2.55 30.30 -11.97
C ALA A 207 -3.67 29.26 -11.88
N ARG A 208 -4.57 29.25 -12.87
CA ARG A 208 -5.54 28.18 -13.08
C ARG A 208 -5.45 27.69 -14.51
N ALA A 209 -5.39 26.37 -14.69
CA ALA A 209 -5.60 25.77 -15.99
C ALA A 209 -6.97 26.20 -16.53
N ALA A 210 -7.05 26.51 -17.81
CA ALA A 210 -8.32 26.76 -18.46
C ALA A 210 -9.15 25.46 -18.51
N PRO A 211 -10.48 25.53 -18.49
CA PRO A 211 -11.35 24.35 -18.53
C PRO A 211 -11.44 23.69 -19.92
N HIS A 212 -10.57 24.08 -20.86
CA HIS A 212 -10.53 23.59 -22.23
C HIS A 212 -9.09 23.48 -22.72
N LEU A 213 -8.88 22.75 -23.81
CA LEU A 213 -7.61 22.68 -24.51
C LEU A 213 -7.59 23.70 -25.66
N GLU A 214 -6.41 24.05 -26.17
CA GLU A 214 -6.28 24.80 -27.43
C GLU A 214 -5.45 23.99 -28.43
N ALA A 215 -5.87 24.01 -29.70
CA ALA A 215 -5.17 23.38 -30.81
C ALA A 215 -4.68 24.44 -31.80
N VAL A 216 -3.41 24.37 -32.21
CA VAL A 216 -2.77 25.31 -33.14
C VAL A 216 -2.20 24.55 -34.34
N ARG A 217 -2.41 25.09 -35.55
CA ARG A 217 -1.74 24.63 -36.77
C ARG A 217 -0.33 25.17 -36.83
N LEU A 218 0.67 24.29 -36.91
CA LEU A 218 2.08 24.67 -36.97
C LEU A 218 2.61 24.82 -38.40
N ASP A 219 2.02 24.11 -39.36
CA ASP A 219 2.33 24.20 -40.80
C ASP A 219 1.69 25.42 -41.48
N VAL A 220 0.83 26.17 -40.77
CA VAL A 220 0.21 27.42 -41.25
C VAL A 220 0.75 28.59 -40.40
N PRO A 221 1.66 29.42 -40.94
CA PRO A 221 2.23 30.55 -40.21
C PRO A 221 1.14 31.52 -39.70
N GLY A 222 1.19 31.87 -38.42
CA GLY A 222 0.24 32.81 -37.80
C GLY A 222 -1.16 32.26 -37.56
N ALA A 223 -1.38 30.94 -37.67
CA ALA A 223 -2.67 30.33 -37.35
C ALA A 223 -3.10 30.63 -35.92
N ALA A 224 -4.35 31.06 -35.75
CA ALA A 224 -4.93 31.31 -34.44
C ALA A 224 -5.20 29.99 -33.69
N PRO A 225 -5.02 29.94 -32.37
CA PRO A 225 -5.46 28.82 -31.56
C PRO A 225 -6.96 28.56 -31.67
N ILE A 226 -7.33 27.30 -31.79
CA ILE A 226 -8.71 26.82 -31.87
C ILE A 226 -9.06 26.23 -30.49
N PRO A 227 -10.04 26.79 -29.77
CA PRO A 227 -10.52 26.19 -28.52
C PRO A 227 -11.10 24.80 -28.77
N LEU A 228 -10.57 23.82 -28.04
CA LEU A 228 -11.01 22.43 -28.00
C LEU A 228 -11.66 22.18 -26.63
N THR A 229 -12.96 22.47 -26.55
CA THR A 229 -13.78 22.18 -25.36
C THR A 229 -14.42 20.82 -25.55
N LEU A 230 -14.04 19.85 -24.73
CA LEU A 230 -14.62 18.51 -24.75
C LEU A 230 -15.96 18.54 -24.00
N ASP A 231 -17.01 17.93 -24.57
CA ASP A 231 -18.33 17.83 -23.92
C ASP A 231 -18.32 16.74 -22.83
N ILE A 232 -17.53 16.96 -21.78
CA ILE A 232 -17.39 16.12 -20.58
C ILE A 232 -17.26 17.00 -19.32
N PRO A 233 -17.73 16.56 -18.15
CA PRO A 233 -17.71 17.37 -16.93
C PRO A 233 -16.32 17.44 -16.30
N GLY A 234 -16.00 18.57 -15.65
CA GLY A 234 -14.77 18.77 -14.89
C GLY A 234 -13.69 19.50 -15.69
N GLN A 235 -12.41 19.27 -15.34
CA GLN A 235 -11.27 19.88 -16.03
C GLN A 235 -10.46 18.86 -16.85
N THR A 236 -10.14 19.23 -18.09
CA THR A 236 -9.29 18.43 -18.99
C THR A 236 -7.84 18.91 -18.90
N GLY A 237 -6.90 17.98 -18.77
CA GLY A 237 -5.47 18.28 -18.74
C GLY A 237 -4.60 17.19 -19.36
N GLN A 238 -3.29 17.47 -19.41
CA GLN A 238 -2.23 16.53 -19.82
C GLN A 238 -2.52 15.79 -21.16
N PRO A 239 -2.80 16.53 -22.26
CA PRO A 239 -3.07 15.92 -23.56
C PRO A 239 -1.81 15.24 -24.12
N VAL A 240 -1.96 14.05 -24.72
CA VAL A 240 -0.87 13.32 -25.40
C VAL A 240 -1.39 12.64 -26.65
N PHE A 241 -0.77 12.89 -27.81
CA PHE A 241 -1.15 12.24 -29.06
C PHE A 241 -0.88 10.73 -29.06
N ALA A 242 -1.81 9.97 -29.62
CA ALA A 242 -1.58 8.59 -30.00
C ALA A 242 -0.49 8.51 -31.08
N ARG A 243 0.30 7.43 -31.06
CA ARG A 243 1.39 7.22 -32.02
C ARG A 243 0.92 7.11 -33.47
N ASP A 244 -0.35 6.73 -33.69
CA ASP A 244 -0.96 6.63 -35.01
C ASP A 244 -1.54 7.96 -35.53
N GLY A 245 -1.54 9.02 -34.71
CA GLY A 245 -2.07 10.35 -35.07
C GLY A 245 -3.58 10.43 -35.19
N ARG A 246 -4.33 9.41 -34.74
CA ARG A 246 -5.80 9.34 -34.89
C ARG A 246 -6.57 9.68 -33.62
N SER A 247 -5.88 9.84 -32.50
CA SER A 247 -6.50 10.10 -31.20
C SER A 247 -5.62 10.93 -30.30
N LEU A 248 -6.25 11.60 -29.35
CA LEU A 248 -5.63 12.31 -28.25
C LEU A 248 -6.03 11.62 -26.94
N TYR A 249 -5.05 11.24 -26.14
CA TYR A 249 -5.27 10.81 -24.77
C TYR A 249 -5.27 12.03 -23.86
N VAL A 250 -6.22 12.14 -22.95
CA VAL A 250 -6.32 13.25 -21.99
C VAL A 250 -6.60 12.72 -20.60
N VAL A 251 -6.19 13.48 -19.59
CA VAL A 251 -6.59 13.28 -18.20
C VAL A 251 -7.78 14.19 -17.91
N GLN A 252 -8.82 13.64 -17.32
CA GLN A 252 -10.01 14.36 -16.92
C GLN A 252 -10.21 14.24 -15.42
N PHE A 253 -10.34 15.38 -14.75
CA PHE A 253 -10.62 15.49 -13.32
C PHE A 253 -12.13 15.74 -13.15
N PHE A 254 -12.87 14.72 -12.70
CA PHE A 254 -14.35 14.69 -12.72
C PHE A 254 -15.03 15.32 -11.51
N THR A 255 -14.39 15.18 -10.35
CA THR A 255 -15.01 15.30 -9.03
C THR A 255 -14.05 15.99 -8.10
N ASP A 256 -14.60 16.70 -7.11
CA ASP A 256 -13.88 17.24 -5.95
C ASP A 256 -13.55 16.08 -4.99
N SER A 257 -12.60 15.26 -5.41
CA SER A 257 -12.19 14.02 -4.75
C SER A 257 -11.39 14.28 -3.47
N ASN A 258 -10.74 15.44 -3.37
CA ASN A 258 -10.03 15.89 -2.17
C ASN A 258 -10.94 16.67 -1.19
N GLY A 259 -12.10 17.14 -1.65
CA GLY A 259 -13.13 17.80 -0.85
C GLY A 259 -12.87 19.29 -0.56
N ASP A 260 -11.97 19.95 -1.29
CA ASP A 260 -11.66 21.37 -1.13
C ASP A 260 -12.68 22.31 -1.82
N GLY A 261 -13.50 21.77 -2.73
CA GLY A 261 -14.55 22.47 -3.45
C GLY A 261 -14.11 23.08 -4.79
N VAL A 262 -12.90 22.77 -5.27
CA VAL A 262 -12.37 23.13 -6.58
C VAL A 262 -11.98 21.85 -7.31
N ILE A 263 -12.56 21.61 -8.48
CA ILE A 263 -12.12 20.49 -9.33
C ILE A 263 -10.86 20.91 -10.05
N ASP A 264 -9.70 20.33 -9.74
CA ASP A 264 -8.42 20.62 -10.42
C ASP A 264 -7.48 19.40 -10.50
N ALA A 265 -6.21 19.62 -10.86
CA ALA A 265 -5.23 18.54 -11.03
C ALA A 265 -4.81 17.87 -9.71
N SER A 266 -5.29 18.35 -8.56
CA SER A 266 -5.14 17.71 -7.25
C SER A 266 -6.21 16.63 -7.00
N ASP A 267 -7.19 16.52 -7.90
CA ASP A 267 -8.23 15.50 -7.86
C ASP A 267 -7.86 14.22 -8.60
N SER A 268 -8.71 13.21 -8.47
CA SER A 268 -8.53 11.92 -9.11
C SER A 268 -8.59 12.02 -10.64
N GLY A 269 -7.46 11.76 -11.29
CA GLY A 269 -7.31 11.72 -12.74
C GLY A 269 -7.97 10.51 -13.38
N VAL A 270 -8.69 10.73 -14.47
CA VAL A 270 -9.34 9.68 -15.28
C VAL A 270 -8.89 9.78 -16.73
N LEU A 271 -8.47 8.67 -17.33
CA LEU A 271 -7.97 8.66 -18.70
C LEU A 271 -9.11 8.60 -19.71
N PHE A 272 -9.02 9.44 -20.73
CA PHE A 272 -9.94 9.52 -21.85
C PHE A 272 -9.21 9.45 -23.18
N ARG A 273 -9.89 8.89 -24.20
CA ARG A 273 -9.46 8.93 -25.59
C ARG A 273 -10.43 9.79 -26.40
N VAL A 274 -9.91 10.81 -27.05
CA VAL A 274 -10.64 11.72 -27.93
C VAL A 274 -10.25 11.42 -29.37
N PRO A 275 -11.19 11.23 -30.30
CA PRO A 275 -10.86 11.08 -31.70
C PRO A 275 -10.26 12.39 -32.23
N PHE A 276 -9.11 12.30 -32.89
CA PHE A 276 -8.42 13.44 -33.47
C PHE A 276 -7.60 12.95 -34.66
N ALA A 277 -8.16 13.03 -35.87
CA ALA A 277 -7.49 12.63 -37.10
C ALA A 277 -6.56 13.76 -37.58
N SER A 278 -5.27 13.71 -37.23
CA SER A 278 -4.33 14.82 -37.44
C SER A 278 -4.15 15.21 -38.91
N GLU A 279 -4.43 14.30 -39.83
CA GLU A 279 -4.42 14.53 -41.27
C GLU A 279 -5.51 15.50 -41.74
N ARG A 280 -6.54 15.76 -40.93
CA ARG A 280 -7.67 16.61 -41.29
C ARG A 280 -7.52 18.04 -40.77
N ASP A 281 -8.01 18.99 -41.55
CA ASP A 281 -8.00 20.41 -41.17
C ASP A 281 -9.08 20.74 -40.12
N ASP A 282 -10.18 20.00 -40.10
CA ASP A 282 -11.30 20.15 -39.16
C ASP A 282 -11.16 19.27 -37.90
N ALA A 283 -9.98 18.69 -37.66
CA ALA A 283 -9.76 17.74 -36.56
C ALA A 283 -10.14 18.28 -35.16
N PRO A 284 -9.79 19.53 -34.76
CA PRO A 284 -10.23 20.07 -33.47
C PRO A 284 -11.74 20.23 -33.35
N ALA A 285 -12.43 20.60 -34.43
CA ALA A 285 -13.87 20.75 -34.43
C ALA A 285 -14.57 19.39 -34.28
N GLN A 286 -14.05 18.34 -34.93
CA GLN A 286 -14.56 16.98 -34.77
C GLN A 286 -14.29 16.44 -33.37
N ALA A 287 -13.11 16.70 -32.81
CA ALA A 287 -12.76 16.31 -31.45
C ALA A 287 -13.67 16.97 -30.41
N ALA A 288 -13.99 18.27 -30.57
CA ALA A 288 -14.92 19.00 -29.71
C ALA A 288 -16.36 18.49 -29.82
N ALA A 289 -16.78 18.06 -31.03
CA ALA A 289 -18.12 17.51 -31.27
C ALA A 289 -18.26 16.02 -30.87
N ALA A 290 -17.14 15.32 -30.68
CA ALA A 290 -17.13 13.91 -30.33
C ALA A 290 -17.50 13.67 -28.86
N SER A 291 -17.89 12.44 -28.56
CA SER A 291 -18.02 11.95 -27.17
C SER A 291 -16.79 11.11 -26.82
N PRO A 292 -15.87 11.60 -25.98
CA PRO A 292 -14.65 10.88 -25.63
C PRO A 292 -14.90 9.55 -24.90
N ASP A 293 -14.10 8.53 -25.24
CA ASP A 293 -14.11 7.21 -24.62
C ASP A 293 -13.41 7.27 -23.26
N GLN A 294 -14.09 6.83 -22.20
CA GLN A 294 -13.46 6.68 -20.88
C GLN A 294 -12.66 5.38 -20.83
N LEU A 295 -11.37 5.48 -20.53
CA LEU A 295 -10.44 4.35 -20.52
C LEU A 295 -10.23 3.78 -19.12
N THR A 296 -10.25 4.61 -18.08
CA THR A 296 -10.11 4.17 -16.69
C THR A 296 -11.27 4.63 -15.83
N SER A 297 -11.51 3.93 -14.72
CA SER A 297 -12.40 4.35 -13.64
C SER A 297 -11.66 5.29 -12.70
N GLU A 298 -12.39 6.22 -12.08
CA GLU A 298 -11.87 7.15 -11.06
C GLU A 298 -11.10 6.47 -9.91
N ALA A 299 -11.45 5.22 -9.56
CA ALA A 299 -10.80 4.47 -8.49
C ALA A 299 -9.30 4.21 -8.70
N TRP A 300 -8.76 4.46 -9.89
CA TRP A 300 -7.33 4.28 -10.17
C TRP A 300 -6.52 5.56 -10.03
N ASN A 301 -7.13 6.75 -10.10
CA ASN A 301 -6.45 8.04 -10.12
C ASN A 301 -5.19 8.01 -11.01
N CYS A 302 -5.40 7.98 -12.33
CA CYS A 302 -4.34 7.82 -13.33
C CYS A 302 -4.05 9.11 -14.09
N GLU A 303 -2.76 9.41 -14.23
CA GLU A 303 -2.20 10.61 -14.84
C GLU A 303 -1.00 10.27 -15.74
N TYR A 304 -0.52 11.28 -16.47
CA TYR A 304 0.64 11.21 -17.37
C TYR A 304 0.56 10.05 -18.38
N PRO A 305 -0.48 10.01 -19.24
CA PRO A 305 -0.59 8.99 -20.28
C PRO A 305 0.60 9.04 -21.25
N SER A 306 1.20 7.89 -21.51
CA SER A 306 2.33 7.73 -22.43
C SER A 306 2.01 6.56 -23.37
N PRO A 307 1.36 6.82 -24.52
CA PRO A 307 0.94 5.78 -25.45
C PRO A 307 2.13 5.16 -26.20
N THR A 308 2.10 3.84 -26.33
CA THR A 308 2.98 3.03 -27.18
C THR A 308 2.24 2.61 -28.45
N ALA A 309 2.82 1.71 -29.25
CA ALA A 309 2.13 1.16 -30.41
C ALA A 309 0.97 0.22 -30.04
N VAL A 310 1.01 -0.40 -28.86
CA VAL A 310 0.05 -1.46 -28.46
C VAL A 310 -0.51 -1.30 -27.05
N SER A 311 0.04 -0.40 -26.24
CA SER A 311 -0.38 -0.20 -24.85
C SER A 311 -0.31 1.26 -24.43
N LEU A 312 -0.98 1.57 -23.32
CA LEU A 312 -0.95 2.87 -22.67
C LEU A 312 -0.24 2.75 -21.33
N ILE A 313 0.87 3.48 -21.17
CA ILE A 313 1.58 3.59 -19.90
C ILE A 313 1.04 4.81 -19.15
N THR A 314 0.87 4.70 -17.84
CA THR A 314 0.34 5.79 -17.02
C THR A 314 0.84 5.66 -15.59
N THR A 315 0.90 6.76 -14.85
CA THR A 315 1.12 6.74 -13.41
C THR A 315 -0.24 6.71 -12.73
N CYS A 316 -0.48 5.76 -11.84
CA CYS A 316 -1.73 5.70 -11.09
C CYS A 316 -1.45 5.64 -9.58
N SER A 317 -2.34 6.25 -8.79
CA SER A 317 -2.27 6.22 -7.33
C SER A 317 -3.20 5.16 -6.75
N ARG A 318 -2.62 4.12 -6.13
CA ARG A 318 -3.40 3.07 -5.46
C ARG A 318 -2.80 2.70 -4.11
N GLY A 319 -3.58 2.85 -3.04
CA GLY A 319 -3.16 2.48 -1.69
C GLY A 319 -2.04 3.35 -1.11
N GLN A 320 -2.02 4.65 -1.45
CA GLN A 320 -0.97 5.62 -1.06
C GLN A 320 0.41 5.37 -1.67
N SER A 321 0.47 4.68 -2.80
CA SER A 321 1.67 4.49 -3.62
C SER A 321 1.40 5.00 -5.02
N LEU A 322 2.31 5.81 -5.56
CA LEU A 322 2.34 6.14 -6.99
C LEU A 322 3.15 5.08 -7.72
N ASP A 323 2.56 4.47 -8.74
CA ASP A 323 3.22 3.46 -9.55
C ASP A 323 2.90 3.64 -11.03
N VAL A 324 3.78 3.08 -11.86
CA VAL A 324 3.59 2.98 -13.30
C VAL A 324 2.76 1.74 -13.62
N TYR A 325 1.70 1.92 -14.39
CA TYR A 325 0.79 0.89 -14.87
C TYR A 325 0.78 0.82 -16.40
N ARG A 326 0.40 -0.35 -16.91
CA ARG A 326 0.10 -0.64 -18.31
C ARG A 326 -1.36 -0.97 -18.51
N LEU A 327 -1.95 -0.42 -19.56
CA LEU A 327 -3.33 -0.64 -19.99
C LEU A 327 -3.37 -0.97 -21.50
N PRO A 328 -4.37 -1.72 -21.99
CA PRO A 328 -4.69 -1.73 -23.41
C PRO A 328 -5.05 -0.32 -23.90
N LEU A 329 -4.86 -0.03 -25.19
CA LEU A 329 -5.23 1.26 -25.79
C LEU A 329 -6.75 1.57 -25.69
N ASP A 330 -7.57 0.53 -25.58
CA ASP A 330 -9.03 0.65 -25.36
C ASP A 330 -9.41 0.82 -23.88
N GLY A 331 -8.43 0.77 -22.97
CA GLY A 331 -8.64 0.91 -21.53
C GLY A 331 -9.23 -0.34 -20.87
N GLN A 332 -10.00 -0.12 -19.80
CA GLN A 332 -10.56 -1.16 -18.95
C GLN A 332 -11.76 -1.89 -19.57
N VAL A 333 -12.53 -1.22 -20.43
CA VAL A 333 -13.69 -1.82 -21.10
C VAL A 333 -13.28 -2.16 -22.53
N PRO A 334 -13.17 -3.45 -22.90
CA PRO A 334 -12.76 -3.82 -24.25
C PRO A 334 -13.69 -3.22 -25.31
N GLY A 335 -13.12 -2.55 -26.32
CA GLY A 335 -13.89 -1.88 -27.38
C GLY A 335 -14.74 -2.84 -28.24
N ALA A 336 -14.43 -4.14 -28.23
CA ALA A 336 -15.20 -5.17 -28.93
C ALA A 336 -16.53 -5.55 -28.24
N TRP A 337 -16.84 -5.00 -27.07
CA TRP A 337 -18.07 -5.33 -26.34
C TRP A 337 -19.30 -4.67 -26.96
N ASP A 338 -20.32 -5.48 -27.24
CA ASP A 338 -21.61 -5.00 -27.68
C ASP A 338 -22.54 -4.65 -26.49
N VAL A 339 -23.71 -4.10 -26.81
CA VAL A 339 -24.73 -3.75 -25.82
C VAL A 339 -25.17 -4.95 -24.98
N LYS A 340 -25.22 -6.16 -25.57
CA LYS A 340 -25.61 -7.37 -24.84
C LYS A 340 -24.58 -7.68 -23.76
N ARG A 341 -23.30 -7.72 -24.14
CA ARG A 341 -22.18 -7.96 -23.23
C ARG A 341 -22.11 -6.93 -22.12
N LEU A 342 -22.25 -5.64 -22.44
CA LEU A 342 -22.28 -4.57 -21.43
C LEU A 342 -23.41 -4.74 -20.42
N ASN A 343 -24.62 -5.14 -20.86
CA ASN A 343 -25.74 -5.37 -19.95
C ASN A 343 -25.51 -6.59 -19.02
N GLU A 344 -24.85 -7.65 -19.51
CA GLU A 344 -24.44 -8.80 -18.67
C GLU A 344 -23.47 -8.33 -17.57
N GLU A 345 -22.48 -7.52 -17.95
CA GLU A 345 -21.46 -7.00 -17.02
C GLU A 345 -22.05 -6.00 -16.02
N LEU A 346 -22.95 -5.12 -16.47
CA LEU A 346 -23.75 -4.24 -15.60
C LEU A 346 -24.63 -5.01 -14.60
N GLY A 347 -25.05 -6.24 -14.93
CA GLY A 347 -25.78 -7.10 -14.00
C GLY A 347 -24.89 -7.74 -12.93
N MET A 348 -23.58 -7.85 -13.18
CA MET A 348 -22.63 -8.52 -12.29
C MET A 348 -21.77 -7.57 -11.47
N VAL A 349 -21.62 -6.32 -11.92
CA VAL A 349 -20.72 -5.34 -11.33
C VAL A 349 -21.17 -4.91 -9.92
N GLY A 350 -20.29 -5.11 -8.94
CA GLY A 350 -20.51 -4.68 -7.56
C GLY A 350 -19.93 -3.29 -7.25
N ARG A 351 -18.90 -2.86 -7.98
CA ARG A 351 -18.15 -1.64 -7.66
C ARG A 351 -18.76 -0.40 -8.30
N ARG A 352 -18.86 0.67 -7.52
CA ARG A 352 -19.32 2.00 -7.94
C ARG A 352 -18.60 2.49 -9.20
N ALA A 353 -17.28 2.54 -9.16
CA ALA A 353 -16.48 3.16 -10.21
C ALA A 353 -16.60 2.40 -11.54
N ASP A 354 -16.73 1.06 -11.45
CA ASP A 354 -16.97 0.17 -12.57
C ASP A 354 -18.37 0.35 -13.16
N GLN A 355 -19.40 0.56 -12.33
CA GLN A 355 -20.75 0.85 -12.79
C GLN A 355 -20.80 2.12 -13.65
N LEU A 356 -20.13 3.19 -13.20
CA LEU A 356 -20.10 4.48 -13.92
C LEU A 356 -19.48 4.32 -15.32
N ILE A 357 -18.31 3.69 -15.44
CA ILE A 357 -17.65 3.47 -16.73
C ILE A 357 -18.48 2.56 -17.64
N LEU A 358 -19.09 1.49 -17.13
CA LEU A 358 -19.93 0.59 -17.93
C LEU A 358 -21.22 1.27 -18.43
N TYR A 359 -21.90 2.06 -17.59
CA TYR A 359 -23.07 2.82 -18.01
C TYR A 359 -22.71 3.90 -19.04
N ARG A 360 -21.53 4.54 -18.90
CA ARG A 360 -21.03 5.49 -19.90
C ARG A 360 -20.79 4.81 -21.24
N GLN A 361 -20.10 3.67 -21.26
CA GLN A 361 -19.88 2.90 -22.49
C GLN A 361 -21.21 2.42 -23.11
N ARG A 362 -22.17 2.01 -22.27
CA ARG A 362 -23.52 1.65 -22.69
C ARG A 362 -24.29 2.84 -23.30
N LEU A 363 -24.08 4.06 -22.81
CA LEU A 363 -24.66 5.30 -23.35
C LEU A 363 -24.05 5.64 -24.72
N LEU A 364 -22.73 5.49 -24.89
CA LEU A 364 -22.03 5.78 -26.14
C LEU A 364 -22.56 4.91 -27.30
N LEU A 365 -22.85 3.63 -27.03
CA LEU A 365 -23.42 2.70 -28.02
C LEU A 365 -24.93 2.84 -28.23
N GLU A 366 -25.64 3.71 -27.49
CA GLU A 366 -27.10 3.86 -27.60
C GLU A 366 -27.49 4.94 -28.61
N THR A 367 -28.25 4.53 -29.63
CA THR A 367 -28.77 5.40 -30.68
C THR A 367 -30.24 5.79 -30.50
N ARG A 368 -31.02 5.05 -29.69
CA ARG A 368 -32.46 5.33 -29.51
C ARG A 368 -32.66 6.52 -28.57
N PRO A 369 -33.33 7.61 -29.00
CA PRO A 369 -33.44 8.86 -28.23
C PRO A 369 -33.96 8.69 -26.79
N LYS A 370 -35.07 7.97 -26.63
CA LYS A 370 -35.68 7.68 -25.32
C LYS A 370 -34.70 6.99 -24.37
N LEU A 371 -34.04 5.92 -24.82
CA LEU A 371 -33.12 5.15 -23.97
C LEU A 371 -31.85 5.94 -23.65
N ARG A 372 -31.37 6.75 -24.61
CA ARG A 372 -30.23 7.64 -24.39
C ARG A 372 -30.50 8.65 -23.27
N ARG A 373 -31.68 9.30 -23.26
CA ARG A 373 -32.10 10.20 -22.16
C ARG A 373 -32.23 9.48 -20.82
N LEU A 374 -32.78 8.25 -20.81
CA LEU A 374 -32.92 7.47 -19.57
C LEU A 374 -31.56 6.98 -19.04
N LEU A 375 -30.60 6.66 -19.91
CA LEU A 375 -29.23 6.34 -19.51
C LEU A 375 -28.51 7.58 -18.97
N MET A 376 -28.70 8.76 -19.56
CA MET A 376 -28.20 10.03 -19.01
C MET A 376 -28.79 10.32 -17.63
N MET A 377 -30.11 10.14 -17.46
CA MET A 377 -30.76 10.27 -16.15
C MET A 377 -30.18 9.29 -15.13
N ARG A 378 -29.96 8.02 -15.53
CA ARG A 378 -29.37 7.00 -14.65
C ARG A 378 -27.94 7.36 -14.24
N LEU A 379 -27.10 7.80 -15.18
CA LEU A 379 -25.73 8.27 -14.88
C LEU A 379 -25.75 9.48 -13.96
N SER A 380 -26.66 10.43 -14.19
CA SER A 380 -26.85 11.60 -13.33
C SER A 380 -27.22 11.20 -11.90
N GLN A 381 -28.18 10.29 -11.73
CA GLN A 381 -28.58 9.77 -10.43
C GLN A 381 -27.47 8.98 -9.73
N LEU A 382 -26.70 8.17 -10.47
CA LEU A 382 -25.55 7.46 -9.93
C LEU A 382 -24.52 8.46 -9.38
N HIS A 383 -24.08 9.44 -10.18
CA HIS A 383 -23.18 10.51 -9.72
C HIS A 383 -23.76 11.30 -8.53
N LEU A 384 -25.06 11.56 -8.53
CA LEU A 384 -25.72 12.26 -7.43
C LEU A 384 -25.71 11.47 -6.12
N ALA A 385 -26.02 10.17 -6.16
CA ALA A 385 -25.96 9.27 -4.99
C ALA A 385 -24.56 9.21 -4.35
N TYR A 386 -23.58 9.65 -5.11
CA TYR A 386 -22.17 9.56 -4.85
C TYR A 386 -21.51 10.88 -4.45
N GLY A 387 -22.26 11.99 -4.50
CA GLY A 387 -21.78 13.34 -4.18
C GLY A 387 -21.08 14.05 -5.34
N ASP A 388 -21.10 13.48 -6.55
CA ASP A 388 -20.43 14.02 -7.73
C ASP A 388 -21.34 15.03 -8.45
N PHE A 389 -21.67 16.14 -7.78
CA PHE A 389 -22.76 17.03 -8.19
C PHE A 389 -22.58 17.64 -9.60
N ASP A 390 -21.36 18.00 -10.00
CA ASP A 390 -21.12 18.64 -11.29
C ASP A 390 -21.21 17.64 -12.45
N ALA A 391 -20.74 16.40 -12.25
CA ALA A 391 -20.95 15.30 -13.20
C ALA A 391 -22.44 14.92 -13.29
N ALA A 392 -23.16 14.92 -12.16
CA ALA A 392 -24.60 14.68 -12.14
C ALA A 392 -25.37 15.75 -12.94
N ASP A 393 -25.07 17.04 -12.72
CA ASP A 393 -25.73 18.15 -13.43
C ASP A 393 -25.38 18.17 -14.91
N PHE A 394 -24.14 17.80 -15.28
CA PHE A 394 -23.74 17.63 -16.67
C PHE A 394 -24.69 16.70 -17.42
N TYR A 395 -24.86 15.46 -16.97
CA TYR A 395 -25.75 14.50 -17.65
C TYR A 395 -27.20 14.99 -17.68
N ALA A 396 -27.67 15.64 -16.60
CA ALA A 396 -29.01 16.22 -16.55
C ALA A 396 -29.20 17.32 -17.61
N ARG A 397 -28.19 18.18 -17.84
CA ARG A 397 -28.21 19.24 -18.88
C ARG A 397 -28.08 18.71 -20.31
N GLN A 398 -27.52 17.52 -20.50
CA GLN A 398 -27.44 16.88 -21.82
C GLN A 398 -28.77 16.28 -22.27
N MET A 399 -29.65 15.89 -21.34
CA MET A 399 -30.94 15.25 -21.66
C MET A 399 -31.83 16.05 -22.64
N PRO A 400 -31.99 17.38 -22.52
CA PRO A 400 -32.80 18.16 -23.45
C PRO A 400 -32.22 18.27 -24.86
N LYS A 401 -30.93 17.98 -25.08
CA LYS A 401 -30.31 17.99 -26.43
C LYS A 401 -30.77 16.83 -27.32
N VAL A 402 -31.45 15.84 -26.74
CA VAL A 402 -32.00 14.68 -27.44
C VAL A 402 -33.52 14.79 -27.37
N ASP A 403 -34.20 14.93 -28.51
CA ASP A 403 -35.66 15.07 -28.51
C ASP A 403 -36.37 13.73 -28.23
N ASP A 404 -37.25 13.71 -27.23
CA ASP A 404 -38.17 12.61 -26.96
C ASP A 404 -39.39 13.11 -26.14
N PRO A 405 -40.61 13.03 -26.68
CA PRO A 405 -41.81 13.50 -25.98
C PRO A 405 -42.14 12.69 -24.72
N VAL A 406 -41.76 11.41 -24.67
CA VAL A 406 -42.10 10.52 -23.52
C VAL A 406 -41.34 10.92 -22.26
N THR A 407 -40.14 11.45 -22.41
CA THR A 407 -39.26 11.85 -21.30
C THR A 407 -39.09 13.38 -21.20
N ALA A 408 -39.93 14.14 -21.91
CA ALA A 408 -39.93 15.60 -21.88
C ALA A 408 -40.14 16.13 -20.46
N GLY A 409 -39.36 17.16 -20.08
CA GLY A 409 -39.45 17.77 -18.75
C GLY A 409 -38.82 17.00 -17.58
N LEU A 410 -38.09 15.89 -17.80
CA LEU A 410 -37.40 15.17 -16.69
C LEU A 410 -36.10 15.84 -16.21
N SER A 411 -35.44 16.63 -17.06
CA SER A 411 -34.16 17.28 -16.75
C SER A 411 -34.28 18.32 -15.62
N GLU A 412 -35.31 19.16 -15.66
CA GLU A 412 -35.51 20.26 -14.70
C GLU A 412 -35.66 19.79 -13.24
N PRO A 413 -36.59 18.88 -12.88
CA PRO A 413 -36.67 18.34 -11.52
C PRO A 413 -35.37 17.66 -11.09
N LEU A 414 -34.67 16.96 -11.98
CA LEU A 414 -33.39 16.33 -11.67
C LEU A 414 -32.31 17.38 -11.31
N ARG A 415 -32.23 18.48 -12.06
CA ARG A 415 -31.29 19.57 -11.78
C ARG A 415 -31.61 20.29 -10.46
N ILE A 416 -32.90 20.49 -10.17
CA ILE A 416 -33.33 21.05 -8.88
C ILE A 416 -32.93 20.13 -7.73
N LEU A 417 -33.12 18.81 -7.88
CA LEU A 417 -32.70 17.82 -6.90
C LEU A 417 -31.18 17.84 -6.66
N ILE A 418 -30.38 17.92 -7.74
CA ILE A 418 -28.92 18.02 -7.66
C ILE A 418 -28.50 19.29 -6.90
N ALA A 419 -29.08 20.44 -7.25
CA ALA A 419 -28.81 21.71 -6.58
C ALA A 419 -29.20 21.69 -5.10
N HIS A 420 -30.32 21.05 -4.76
CA HIS A 420 -30.77 20.84 -3.39
C HIS A 420 -29.76 20.03 -2.58
N ARG A 421 -29.39 18.83 -3.05
CA ARG A 421 -28.43 17.96 -2.35
C ARG A 421 -27.03 18.57 -2.26
N LYS A 422 -26.59 19.33 -3.29
CA LYS A 422 -25.33 20.10 -3.24
C LYS A 422 -25.38 21.13 -2.11
N ALA A 423 -26.47 21.92 -2.01
CA ALA A 423 -26.63 22.92 -0.96
C ALA A 423 -26.66 22.31 0.45
N LEU A 424 -27.34 21.17 0.64
CA LEU A 424 -27.33 20.44 1.91
C LEU A 424 -25.91 19.99 2.29
N LYS A 425 -25.14 19.47 1.33
CA LYS A 425 -23.76 19.03 1.57
C LYS A 425 -22.83 20.17 1.97
N GLU A 426 -22.97 21.33 1.33
CA GLU A 426 -22.18 22.52 1.65
C GLU A 426 -22.52 23.09 3.04
N ARG A 427 -23.80 23.01 3.45
CA ARG A 427 -24.23 23.33 4.82
C ARG A 427 -23.59 22.39 5.84
N ASP A 428 -23.59 21.09 5.58
CA ASP A 428 -22.97 20.10 6.48
C ASP A 428 -21.44 20.31 6.62
N ARG A 429 -20.80 20.97 5.64
CA ARG A 429 -19.40 21.41 5.68
C ARG A 429 -19.18 22.74 6.41
N GLY A 430 -20.23 23.34 7.00
CA GLY A 430 -20.15 24.58 7.76
C GLY A 430 -20.00 25.85 6.91
N ARG A 431 -20.20 25.77 5.59
CA ARG A 431 -20.27 26.98 4.74
C ARG A 431 -21.64 27.63 4.97
N MET A 432 -21.64 28.89 5.43
CA MET A 432 -22.87 29.65 5.68
C MET A 432 -23.65 29.81 4.38
N VAL A 433 -24.83 29.19 4.31
CA VAL A 433 -25.80 29.40 3.23
C VAL A 433 -26.96 30.20 3.82
N ASP A 434 -26.75 31.50 4.01
CA ASP A 434 -27.71 32.41 4.67
C ASP A 434 -29.07 32.53 3.93
N GLU A 435 -29.21 31.90 2.75
CA GLU A 435 -30.38 31.96 1.87
C GLU A 435 -31.09 30.61 1.64
N LEU A 436 -30.70 29.52 2.33
CA LEU A 436 -31.16 28.17 1.99
C LEU A 436 -32.69 28.02 2.00
N GLN A 437 -33.39 28.56 3.01
CA GLN A 437 -34.86 28.50 3.07
C GLN A 437 -35.54 29.22 1.90
N GLU A 438 -35.00 30.36 1.46
CA GLU A 438 -35.56 31.10 0.33
C GLU A 438 -35.27 30.37 -0.99
N ALA A 439 -34.06 29.83 -1.15
CA ALA A 439 -33.69 29.00 -2.28
C ALA A 439 -34.56 27.72 -2.37
N GLU A 440 -34.86 27.06 -1.25
CA GLU A 440 -35.77 25.90 -1.24
C GLU A 440 -37.21 26.29 -1.59
N ARG A 441 -37.70 27.45 -1.13
CA ARG A 441 -39.02 27.97 -1.53
C ARG A 441 -39.09 28.22 -3.04
N GLN A 442 -38.05 28.82 -3.62
CA GLN A 442 -37.96 29.07 -5.06
C GLN A 442 -37.88 27.76 -5.86
N ARG A 443 -37.08 26.79 -5.41
CA ARG A 443 -36.99 25.46 -6.02
C ARG A 443 -38.33 24.72 -5.98
N MET A 444 -39.05 24.81 -4.87
CA MET A 444 -40.38 24.21 -4.75
C MET A 444 -41.41 24.91 -5.66
N ALA A 445 -41.35 26.24 -5.77
CA ALA A 445 -42.23 27.01 -6.65
C ALA A 445 -41.96 26.77 -8.15
N ALA A 446 -40.74 26.41 -8.53
CA ALA A 446 -40.37 26.06 -9.90
C ALA A 446 -40.96 24.72 -10.38
N LEU A 447 -41.47 23.88 -9.48
CA LEU A 447 -42.02 22.57 -9.78
C LEU A 447 -43.55 22.61 -9.75
N ASP A 448 -44.19 22.56 -10.91
CA ASP A 448 -45.65 22.40 -11.07
C ASP A 448 -46.00 21.05 -11.74
N PRO A 449 -46.28 20.00 -10.94
CA PRO A 449 -46.66 18.70 -11.47
C PRO A 449 -47.92 18.71 -12.34
N ALA A 450 -48.80 19.70 -12.20
CA ALA A 450 -50.03 19.79 -13.00
C ALA A 450 -49.78 20.33 -14.41
N ALA A 451 -48.76 21.16 -14.58
CA ALA A 451 -48.32 21.71 -15.87
C ALA A 451 -47.13 20.94 -16.49
N ALA A 452 -46.77 19.77 -15.94
CA ALA A 452 -45.60 19.03 -16.38
C ALA A 452 -45.70 18.56 -17.86
N PRO A 453 -44.63 18.68 -18.66
CA PRO A 453 -44.65 18.35 -20.10
C PRO A 453 -44.92 16.88 -20.44
N SER A 454 -44.78 15.98 -19.47
CA SER A 454 -45.04 14.55 -19.65
C SER A 454 -45.47 13.90 -18.33
N PRO A 455 -46.25 12.79 -18.35
CA PRO A 455 -46.62 12.09 -17.13
C PRO A 455 -45.43 11.63 -16.27
N PRO A 456 -44.31 11.11 -16.85
CA PRO A 456 -43.10 10.83 -16.08
C PRO A 456 -42.50 12.06 -15.39
N SER A 457 -42.52 13.22 -16.04
CA SER A 457 -42.07 14.48 -15.42
C SER A 457 -42.96 14.85 -14.25
N ALA A 458 -44.29 14.77 -14.38
CA ALA A 458 -45.22 15.04 -13.28
C ALA A 458 -44.91 14.18 -12.04
N VAL A 459 -44.69 12.88 -12.25
CA VAL A 459 -44.31 11.94 -11.17
C VAL A 459 -42.99 12.37 -10.53
N TYR A 460 -41.96 12.63 -11.32
CA TYR A 460 -40.65 12.96 -10.78
C TYR A 460 -40.60 14.34 -10.09
N GLN A 461 -41.35 15.33 -10.59
CA GLN A 461 -41.51 16.61 -9.89
C GLN A 461 -42.12 16.43 -8.50
N ARG A 462 -43.12 15.54 -8.34
CA ARG A 462 -43.68 15.22 -7.02
C ARG A 462 -42.67 14.55 -6.09
N VAL A 463 -41.84 13.65 -6.61
CA VAL A 463 -40.74 13.03 -5.84
C VAL A 463 -39.79 14.10 -5.32
N VAL A 464 -39.36 15.03 -6.17
CA VAL A 464 -38.45 16.11 -5.77
C VAL A 464 -39.12 17.07 -4.79
N ARG A 465 -40.39 17.44 -5.00
CA ARG A 465 -41.17 18.25 -4.04
C ARG A 465 -41.29 17.56 -2.68
N SER A 466 -41.47 16.24 -2.66
CA SER A 466 -41.48 15.45 -1.42
C SER A 466 -40.15 15.54 -0.68
N GLU A 467 -39.01 15.39 -1.38
CA GLU A 467 -37.69 15.47 -0.75
C GLU A 467 -37.41 16.89 -0.22
N LEU A 468 -37.76 17.93 -0.98
CA LEU A 468 -37.64 19.33 -0.55
C LEU A 468 -38.47 19.62 0.72
N ALA A 469 -39.70 19.10 0.79
CA ALA A 469 -40.58 19.24 1.96
C ALA A 469 -40.05 18.47 3.17
N GLN A 470 -39.51 17.26 2.95
CA GLN A 470 -38.87 16.49 4.02
C GLN A 470 -37.67 17.23 4.60
N SER A 471 -36.78 17.74 3.74
CA SER A 471 -35.59 18.48 4.16
C SER A 471 -35.90 19.80 4.89
N SER A 472 -37.07 20.40 4.65
CA SER A 472 -37.54 21.59 5.37
C SER A 472 -38.29 21.27 6.67
N GLY A 473 -38.55 19.99 6.95
CA GLY A 473 -39.26 19.50 8.14
C GLY A 473 -40.79 19.40 7.97
N ASP A 474 -41.34 19.67 6.79
CA ASP A 474 -42.77 19.49 6.51
C ASP A 474 -43.05 18.06 6.00
N PHE A 475 -43.05 17.12 6.95
CA PHE A 475 -43.33 15.72 6.65
C PHE A 475 -44.75 15.44 6.14
N THR A 476 -45.71 16.33 6.44
CA THR A 476 -47.10 16.18 5.98
C THR A 476 -47.18 16.46 4.49
N LEU A 477 -46.61 17.59 4.05
CA LEU A 477 -46.53 17.92 2.63
C LEU A 477 -45.67 16.90 1.87
N ALA A 478 -44.55 16.46 2.47
CA ALA A 478 -43.69 15.43 1.86
C ALA A 478 -44.48 14.16 1.53
N ARG A 479 -45.24 13.65 2.50
CA ARG A 479 -46.08 12.47 2.32
C ARG A 479 -47.17 12.71 1.26
N GLN A 480 -47.86 13.85 1.31
CA GLN A 480 -48.92 14.19 0.35
C GLN A 480 -48.40 14.21 -1.09
N GLU A 481 -47.24 14.83 -1.34
CA GLU A 481 -46.65 14.89 -2.67
C GLU A 481 -46.24 13.51 -3.18
N LEU A 482 -45.60 12.70 -2.34
CA LEU A 482 -45.15 11.36 -2.71
C LEU A 482 -46.32 10.42 -3.02
N GLU A 483 -47.37 10.45 -2.22
CA GLU A 483 -48.58 9.61 -2.39
C GLU A 483 -49.43 10.06 -3.59
N ALA A 484 -49.41 11.34 -3.94
CA ALA A 484 -50.10 11.89 -5.12
C ALA A 484 -49.44 11.49 -6.46
N ALA A 485 -48.25 10.88 -6.43
CA ALA A 485 -47.54 10.44 -7.63
C ALA A 485 -48.24 9.23 -8.31
N GLN A 486 -48.74 9.46 -9.53
CA GLN A 486 -49.43 8.44 -10.34
C GLN A 486 -48.43 7.53 -11.07
N LEU A 487 -48.03 6.44 -10.42
CA LEU A 487 -47.14 5.44 -11.01
C LEU A 487 -47.92 4.50 -11.94
N THR A 488 -47.45 4.33 -13.17
CA THR A 488 -48.05 3.47 -14.20
C THR A 488 -47.03 2.48 -14.77
N ASP A 489 -47.49 1.51 -15.57
CA ASP A 489 -46.63 0.62 -16.37
C ASP A 489 -45.87 1.36 -17.50
N THR A 490 -46.06 2.68 -17.65
CA THR A 490 -45.34 3.52 -18.62
C THR A 490 -44.34 4.48 -17.96
N THR A 491 -44.34 4.58 -16.62
CA THR A 491 -43.38 5.40 -15.88
C THR A 491 -41.97 4.82 -16.02
N PRO A 492 -40.96 5.57 -16.49
CA PRO A 492 -39.62 5.05 -16.67
C PRO A 492 -38.99 4.53 -15.38
N ARG A 493 -38.18 3.47 -15.51
CA ARG A 493 -37.44 2.83 -14.41
C ARG A 493 -36.73 3.82 -13.48
N ALA A 494 -35.97 4.76 -14.03
CA ALA A 494 -35.19 5.74 -13.26
C ALA A 494 -36.07 6.67 -12.40
N VAL A 495 -37.31 6.95 -12.83
CA VAL A 495 -38.29 7.74 -12.07
C VAL A 495 -38.90 6.91 -10.94
N LEU A 496 -39.22 5.64 -11.22
CA LEU A 496 -39.74 4.70 -10.23
C LEU A 496 -38.71 4.39 -9.13
N GLU A 497 -37.44 4.23 -9.49
CA GLU A 497 -36.33 4.07 -8.54
C GLU A 497 -36.21 5.30 -7.64
N GLY A 498 -36.20 6.52 -8.21
CA GLY A 498 -36.17 7.76 -7.41
C GLY A 498 -37.39 7.92 -6.49
N TRP A 499 -38.59 7.53 -6.95
CA TRP A 499 -39.78 7.51 -6.09
C TRP A 499 -39.62 6.53 -4.91
N TYR A 500 -39.06 5.34 -5.15
CA TYR A 500 -38.85 4.35 -4.09
C TYR A 500 -37.76 4.75 -3.10
N GLU A 501 -36.67 5.36 -3.58
CA GLU A 501 -35.63 5.92 -2.71
C GLU A 501 -36.22 6.96 -1.74
N GLN A 502 -37.06 7.86 -2.25
CA GLN A 502 -37.76 8.84 -1.43
C GLN A 502 -38.78 8.18 -0.49
N ALA A 503 -39.52 7.17 -0.93
CA ALA A 503 -40.45 6.41 -0.10
C ALA A 503 -39.74 5.68 1.05
N ASP A 504 -38.61 5.03 0.76
CA ASP A 504 -37.80 4.32 1.76
C ASP A 504 -37.20 5.29 2.78
N ALA A 505 -36.70 6.44 2.36
CA ALA A 505 -36.19 7.47 3.25
C ALA A 505 -37.30 8.06 4.15
N LEU A 506 -38.39 8.55 3.54
CA LEU A 506 -39.47 9.22 4.24
C LEU A 506 -40.20 8.27 5.21
N TYR A 507 -40.63 7.09 4.74
CA TYR A 507 -41.41 6.18 5.59
C TYR A 507 -40.60 5.56 6.72
N ARG A 508 -39.27 5.44 6.58
CA ARG A 508 -38.41 5.04 7.70
C ARG A 508 -38.29 6.13 8.75
N GLU A 509 -38.16 7.38 8.33
CA GLU A 509 -38.11 8.52 9.25
C GLU A 509 -39.44 8.68 10.01
N LEU A 510 -40.56 8.36 9.36
CA LEU A 510 -41.90 8.32 9.96
C LEU A 510 -42.22 7.03 10.75
N ASP A 511 -41.34 6.01 10.73
CA ASP A 511 -41.60 4.63 11.22
C ASP A 511 -42.90 4.00 10.66
N ASP A 512 -43.33 4.37 9.44
CA ASP A 512 -44.51 3.84 8.76
C ASP A 512 -44.16 2.61 7.91
N ARG A 513 -44.07 1.46 8.57
CA ARG A 513 -43.69 0.20 7.92
C ARG A 513 -44.72 -0.30 6.92
N GLN A 514 -46.01 -0.06 7.17
CA GLN A 514 -47.07 -0.52 6.27
C GLN A 514 -47.00 0.20 4.93
N ALA A 515 -46.77 1.52 4.95
CA ALA A 515 -46.56 2.29 3.73
C ALA A 515 -45.32 1.83 2.95
N LEU A 516 -44.21 1.53 3.63
CA LEU A 516 -43.00 1.02 2.98
C LEU A 516 -43.20 -0.36 2.33
N VAL A 517 -43.91 -1.28 3.02
CA VAL A 517 -44.27 -2.60 2.46
C VAL A 517 -45.14 -2.41 1.22
N ALA A 518 -46.17 -1.56 1.29
CA ALA A 518 -47.05 -1.27 0.17
C ALA A 518 -46.29 -0.67 -1.03
N ALA A 519 -45.32 0.22 -0.78
CA ALA A 519 -44.46 0.79 -1.82
C ALA A 519 -43.65 -0.29 -2.57
N GLY A 520 -43.04 -1.22 -1.83
CA GLY A 520 -42.28 -2.32 -2.43
C GLY A 520 -43.16 -3.30 -3.21
N ILE A 521 -44.36 -3.63 -2.71
CA ILE A 521 -45.35 -4.45 -3.44
C ILE A 521 -45.73 -3.76 -4.75
N LYS A 522 -46.05 -2.46 -4.69
CA LYS A 522 -46.45 -1.67 -5.86
C LYS A 522 -45.40 -1.71 -6.98
N LEU A 523 -44.12 -1.59 -6.64
CA LEU A 523 -43.04 -1.69 -7.65
C LEU A 523 -42.78 -3.11 -8.12
N SER A 524 -42.94 -4.12 -7.25
CA SER A 524 -42.79 -5.53 -7.64
C SER A 524 -43.80 -5.99 -8.70
N GLN A 525 -44.94 -5.29 -8.81
CA GLN A 525 -46.00 -5.59 -9.78
C GLN A 525 -45.92 -4.72 -11.03
N ASN A 526 -45.05 -3.70 -11.05
CA ASN A 526 -44.94 -2.79 -12.19
C ASN A 526 -44.18 -3.45 -13.36
N LYS A 527 -44.77 -3.41 -14.55
CA LYS A 527 -44.26 -4.15 -15.73
C LYS A 527 -43.02 -3.53 -16.39
N VAL A 528 -42.62 -2.32 -15.99
CA VAL A 528 -41.40 -1.66 -16.51
C VAL A 528 -40.14 -2.36 -16.01
N PHE A 529 -40.21 -2.91 -14.80
CA PHE A 529 -39.13 -3.66 -14.20
C PHE A 529 -39.02 -5.06 -14.79
N LYS A 530 -37.79 -5.54 -14.99
CA LYS A 530 -37.58 -6.95 -15.33
C LYS A 530 -37.97 -7.81 -14.13
N GLN A 531 -38.24 -9.08 -14.35
CA GLN A 531 -38.59 -10.02 -13.28
C GLN A 531 -37.57 -10.01 -12.12
N ASP A 532 -36.29 -9.75 -12.43
CA ASP A 532 -35.22 -9.61 -11.44
C ASP A 532 -35.46 -8.42 -10.50
N ASP A 533 -35.61 -7.21 -11.06
CA ASP A 533 -35.87 -6.00 -10.28
C ASP A 533 -37.22 -6.11 -9.52
N GLN A 534 -38.24 -6.72 -10.14
CA GLN A 534 -39.53 -6.98 -9.49
C GLN A 534 -39.37 -7.85 -8.23
N LEU A 535 -38.53 -8.89 -8.30
CA LEU A 535 -38.20 -9.73 -7.15
C LEU A 535 -37.41 -8.97 -6.10
N ASP A 536 -36.51 -8.07 -6.48
CA ASP A 536 -35.76 -7.25 -5.54
C ASP A 536 -36.67 -6.31 -4.74
N PHE A 537 -37.64 -5.66 -5.37
CA PHE A 537 -38.65 -4.85 -4.66
C PHE A 537 -39.56 -5.70 -3.77
N ALA A 538 -39.98 -6.88 -4.25
CA ALA A 538 -40.75 -7.82 -3.44
C ALA A 538 -39.97 -8.27 -2.18
N ARG A 539 -38.70 -8.63 -2.34
CA ARG A 539 -37.79 -8.96 -1.22
C ARG A 539 -37.57 -7.76 -0.30
N GLY A 540 -37.47 -6.55 -0.84
CA GLY A 540 -37.44 -5.29 -0.10
C GLY A 540 -38.67 -5.12 0.81
N ALA A 541 -39.88 -5.33 0.26
CA ALA A 541 -41.13 -5.27 1.00
C ALA A 541 -41.17 -6.32 2.13
N VAL A 542 -40.75 -7.56 1.86
CA VAL A 542 -40.70 -8.61 2.89
C VAL A 542 -39.71 -8.26 4.00
N ARG A 543 -38.52 -7.74 3.66
CA ARG A 543 -37.55 -7.25 4.67
C ARG A 543 -38.13 -6.15 5.53
N ALA A 544 -38.86 -5.18 4.95
CA ALA A 544 -39.53 -4.12 5.71
C ALA A 544 -40.62 -4.66 6.65
N LEU A 545 -41.30 -5.75 6.27
CA LEU A 545 -42.37 -6.36 7.06
C LEU A 545 -41.85 -6.95 8.39
N TYR A 546 -40.70 -7.63 8.38
CA TYR A 546 -40.16 -8.34 9.55
C TYR A 546 -39.00 -7.65 10.28
N ARG A 547 -38.37 -6.62 9.70
CA ARG A 547 -37.23 -5.93 10.32
C ARG A 547 -37.59 -5.43 11.73
N GLY A 548 -36.73 -5.74 12.70
CA GLY A 548 -36.90 -5.34 14.10
C GLY A 548 -37.93 -6.14 14.91
N ARG A 549 -38.58 -7.17 14.32
CA ARG A 549 -39.49 -8.08 15.02
C ARG A 549 -38.77 -9.33 15.54
N PRO A 550 -39.23 -9.95 16.64
CA PRO A 550 -38.84 -11.31 17.02
C PRO A 550 -39.19 -12.34 15.93
N TYR A 551 -38.41 -13.42 15.82
CA TYR A 551 -38.55 -14.41 14.73
C TYR A 551 -39.95 -15.03 14.60
N ALA A 552 -40.62 -15.29 15.73
CA ALA A 552 -41.98 -15.86 15.73
C ALA A 552 -43.03 -14.86 15.23
N GLU A 553 -42.92 -13.59 15.63
CA GLU A 553 -43.81 -12.52 15.16
C GLU A 553 -43.58 -12.20 13.68
N ALA A 554 -42.31 -12.24 13.25
CA ALA A 554 -41.92 -12.13 11.85
C ALA A 554 -42.55 -13.24 10.99
N ASP A 555 -42.47 -14.50 11.43
CA ASP A 555 -43.08 -15.63 10.71
C ASP A 555 -44.60 -15.51 10.66
N ALA A 556 -45.24 -15.15 11.77
CA ALA A 556 -46.69 -14.96 11.83
C ALA A 556 -47.16 -13.85 10.87
N ALA A 557 -46.45 -12.71 10.83
CA ALA A 557 -46.76 -11.61 9.91
C ALA A 557 -46.58 -12.01 8.45
N MET A 558 -45.50 -12.71 8.11
CA MET A 558 -45.27 -13.22 6.75
C MET A 558 -46.29 -14.30 6.36
N ALA A 559 -46.70 -15.17 7.29
CA ALA A 559 -47.71 -16.19 7.06
C ALA A 559 -49.09 -15.58 6.78
N GLN A 560 -49.47 -14.56 7.56
CA GLN A 560 -50.71 -13.81 7.34
C GLN A 560 -50.71 -13.10 5.97
N ALA A 561 -49.61 -12.43 5.61
CA ALA A 561 -49.47 -11.78 4.32
C ALA A 561 -49.52 -12.79 3.16
N LEU A 562 -48.85 -13.94 3.32
CA LEU A 562 -48.82 -15.00 2.29
C LEU A 562 -50.19 -15.63 2.06
N ALA A 563 -51.03 -15.74 3.09
CA ALA A 563 -52.39 -16.25 2.96
C ALA A 563 -53.33 -15.30 2.19
N ALA A 564 -53.04 -14.00 2.20
CA ALA A 564 -53.82 -12.98 1.50
C ALA A 564 -53.34 -12.72 0.06
N GLU A 565 -52.11 -13.10 -0.28
CA GLU A 565 -51.49 -12.83 -1.57
C GLU A 565 -51.77 -13.96 -2.59
N PRO A 566 -52.15 -13.66 -3.85
CA PRO A 566 -52.35 -14.67 -4.88
C PRO A 566 -51.10 -15.53 -5.14
N PRO A 567 -51.25 -16.85 -5.35
CA PRO A 567 -50.11 -17.72 -5.64
C PRO A 567 -49.45 -17.35 -6.97
N GLY A 568 -48.12 -17.38 -7.00
CA GLY A 568 -47.33 -17.17 -8.22
C GLY A 568 -46.78 -15.76 -8.41
N THR A 569 -47.24 -14.76 -7.64
CA THR A 569 -46.69 -13.38 -7.70
C THR A 569 -45.25 -13.31 -7.16
N PRO A 570 -44.44 -12.31 -7.58
CA PRO A 570 -43.11 -12.08 -7.01
C PRO A 570 -43.13 -11.89 -5.48
N TYR A 571 -44.17 -11.23 -4.97
CA TYR A 571 -44.37 -11.01 -3.53
C TYR A 571 -44.72 -12.29 -2.78
N ALA A 572 -45.60 -13.13 -3.32
CA ALA A 572 -45.89 -14.45 -2.72
C ALA A 572 -44.63 -15.33 -2.64
N PHE A 573 -43.81 -15.33 -3.69
CA PHE A 573 -42.52 -16.03 -3.68
C PHE A 573 -41.57 -15.44 -2.62
N ALA A 574 -41.43 -14.12 -2.56
CA ALA A 574 -40.55 -13.45 -1.60
C ALA A 574 -40.99 -13.70 -0.14
N LEU A 575 -42.30 -13.76 0.13
CA LEU A 575 -42.83 -14.10 1.46
C LEU A 575 -42.51 -15.54 1.84
N ALA A 576 -42.72 -16.49 0.92
CA ALA A 576 -42.37 -17.89 1.15
C ALA A 576 -40.86 -18.06 1.40
N LEU A 577 -40.02 -17.42 0.58
CA LEU A 577 -38.57 -17.38 0.78
C LEU A 577 -38.21 -16.75 2.14
N GLY A 578 -38.80 -15.60 2.47
CA GLY A 578 -38.58 -14.90 3.73
C GLY A 578 -38.86 -15.77 4.95
N ARG A 579 -39.92 -16.58 4.92
CA ARG A 579 -40.22 -17.56 5.99
C ARG A 579 -39.15 -18.65 6.10
N HIS A 580 -38.72 -19.23 4.98
CA HIS A 580 -37.65 -20.23 4.98
C HIS A 580 -36.31 -19.66 5.48
N VAL A 581 -35.97 -18.43 5.10
CA VAL A 581 -34.77 -17.73 5.55
C VAL A 581 -34.87 -17.32 7.02
N ASN A 582 -36.07 -16.91 7.49
CA ASN A 582 -36.33 -16.56 8.89
C ASN A 582 -36.22 -17.77 9.83
N ALA A 583 -36.62 -18.96 9.36
CA ALA A 583 -36.43 -20.22 10.09
C ALA A 583 -34.95 -20.59 10.28
N LEU A 584 -34.04 -20.05 9.45
CA LEU A 584 -32.60 -20.14 9.64
C LEU A 584 -32.16 -19.06 10.66
N ASN A 585 -32.10 -19.42 11.93
CA ASN A 585 -31.84 -18.49 13.04
C ASN A 585 -30.73 -18.93 14.03
N GLU A 586 -30.06 -20.05 13.76
CA GLU A 586 -28.95 -20.58 14.57
C GLU A 586 -27.80 -21.11 13.70
N GLU A 587 -26.58 -21.27 14.27
CA GLU A 587 -25.39 -21.78 13.56
C GLU A 587 -25.59 -23.22 13.05
N ARG A 588 -26.35 -24.04 13.77
CA ARG A 588 -26.60 -25.46 13.46
C ARG A 588 -28.09 -25.72 13.29
N PRO A 589 -28.70 -25.27 12.19
CA PRO A 589 -30.14 -25.41 11.98
C PRO A 589 -30.56 -26.88 11.99
N PRO A 590 -31.78 -27.21 12.47
CA PRO A 590 -32.28 -28.56 12.48
C PRO A 590 -32.40 -29.09 11.04
N ARG A 591 -32.21 -30.40 10.84
CA ARG A 591 -32.33 -31.04 9.51
C ARG A 591 -33.61 -30.62 8.75
N PRO A 592 -34.80 -30.57 9.39
CA PRO A 592 -36.01 -30.11 8.71
C PRO A 592 -35.92 -28.71 8.09
N VAL A 593 -35.20 -27.76 8.71
CA VAL A 593 -35.06 -26.38 8.18
C VAL A 593 -34.21 -26.38 6.91
N ARG A 594 -33.08 -27.09 6.94
CA ARG A 594 -32.22 -27.26 5.75
C ARG A 594 -32.96 -28.00 4.63
N ASP A 595 -33.63 -29.10 4.97
CA ASP A 595 -34.32 -29.93 3.99
C ASP A 595 -35.51 -29.18 3.36
N ALA A 596 -36.19 -28.32 4.14
CA ALA A 596 -37.22 -27.42 3.62
C ALA A 596 -36.67 -26.38 2.64
N LEU A 597 -35.51 -25.77 2.92
CA LEU A 597 -34.84 -24.84 2.00
C LEU A 597 -34.41 -25.52 0.69
N VAL A 598 -33.86 -26.73 0.78
CA VAL A 598 -33.49 -27.54 -0.40
C VAL A 598 -34.73 -27.96 -1.20
N ALA A 599 -35.81 -28.37 -0.53
CA ALA A 599 -37.07 -28.69 -1.18
C ALA A 599 -37.66 -27.45 -1.88
N PHE A 600 -37.64 -26.29 -1.22
CA PHE A 600 -38.10 -25.03 -1.79
C PHE A 600 -37.28 -24.63 -3.02
N TYR A 601 -35.96 -24.79 -2.98
CA TYR A 601 -35.08 -24.60 -4.13
C TYR A 601 -35.48 -25.51 -5.31
N LYS A 602 -35.64 -26.82 -5.06
CA LYS A 602 -35.97 -27.81 -6.10
C LYS A 602 -37.37 -27.61 -6.70
N GLN A 603 -38.30 -27.03 -5.95
CA GLN A 603 -39.62 -26.66 -6.47
C GLN A 603 -39.56 -25.54 -7.50
N GLN A 604 -38.51 -24.71 -7.48
CA GLN A 604 -38.36 -23.64 -8.46
C GLN A 604 -37.83 -24.22 -9.77
N THR A 605 -38.45 -23.86 -10.89
CA THR A 605 -37.95 -24.15 -12.24
C THR A 605 -37.28 -22.93 -12.90
N ASP A 606 -37.61 -21.73 -12.42
CA ASP A 606 -37.04 -20.46 -12.87
C ASP A 606 -35.62 -20.25 -12.29
N PRO A 607 -34.58 -20.11 -13.15
CA PRO A 607 -33.21 -19.81 -12.71
C PRO A 607 -33.12 -18.57 -11.81
N LEU A 608 -33.93 -17.55 -12.07
CA LEU A 608 -33.94 -16.31 -11.31
C LEU A 608 -34.39 -16.55 -9.86
N ARG A 609 -35.50 -17.29 -9.68
CA ARG A 609 -35.99 -17.66 -8.35
C ARG A 609 -34.99 -18.55 -7.62
N ARG A 610 -34.39 -19.53 -8.31
CA ARG A 610 -33.31 -20.35 -7.76
C ARG A 610 -32.16 -19.50 -7.24
N ARG A 611 -31.73 -18.50 -8.00
CA ARG A 611 -30.72 -17.54 -7.59
C ARG A 611 -31.10 -16.79 -6.32
N MET A 612 -32.32 -16.26 -6.25
CA MET A 612 -32.81 -15.53 -5.08
C MET A 612 -32.83 -16.40 -3.82
N VAL A 613 -33.29 -17.65 -3.92
CA VAL A 613 -33.25 -18.62 -2.80
C VAL A 613 -31.83 -18.77 -2.29
N VAL A 614 -30.88 -18.97 -3.20
CA VAL A 614 -29.49 -19.23 -2.87
C VAL A 614 -28.83 -17.98 -2.27
N GLN A 615 -29.06 -16.80 -2.85
CA GLN A 615 -28.49 -15.53 -2.37
C GLN A 615 -28.95 -15.20 -0.96
N ASP A 616 -30.26 -15.19 -0.69
CA ASP A 616 -30.79 -14.81 0.64
C ASP A 616 -30.38 -15.81 1.70
N THR A 617 -30.41 -17.10 1.34
CA THR A 617 -29.98 -18.14 2.26
C THR A 617 -28.48 -18.07 2.52
N ALA A 618 -27.66 -17.81 1.51
CA ALA A 618 -26.21 -17.67 1.69
C ALA A 618 -25.87 -16.45 2.54
N GLU A 619 -26.50 -15.30 2.31
CA GLU A 619 -26.30 -14.09 3.11
C GLU A 619 -26.68 -14.36 4.58
N ARG A 620 -27.85 -14.97 4.81
CA ARG A 620 -28.30 -15.33 6.15
C ARG A 620 -27.39 -16.36 6.81
N ALA A 621 -27.05 -17.44 6.10
CA ALA A 621 -26.18 -18.49 6.60
C ALA A 621 -24.78 -17.96 6.93
N ALA A 622 -24.22 -17.06 6.11
CA ALA A 622 -22.95 -16.41 6.36
C ALA A 622 -22.97 -15.62 7.68
N SER A 623 -24.05 -14.85 7.91
CA SER A 623 -24.21 -14.03 9.13
C SER A 623 -24.30 -14.87 10.41
N LEU A 624 -24.78 -16.11 10.31
CA LEU A 624 -24.98 -17.03 11.44
C LEU A 624 -23.89 -18.11 11.57
N GLY A 625 -23.04 -18.28 10.56
CA GLY A 625 -22.09 -19.41 10.47
C GLY A 625 -22.73 -20.76 10.08
N ALA A 626 -23.91 -20.76 9.47
CA ALA A 626 -24.69 -21.96 9.13
C ALA A 626 -24.23 -22.64 7.82
N ASP A 627 -22.98 -23.08 7.78
CA ASP A 627 -22.28 -23.56 6.59
C ASP A 627 -22.96 -24.70 5.84
N GLY A 628 -23.57 -25.64 6.56
CA GLY A 628 -24.16 -26.83 5.95
C GLY A 628 -25.35 -26.51 5.04
N VAL A 629 -26.04 -25.40 5.28
CA VAL A 629 -27.14 -24.93 4.43
C VAL A 629 -26.60 -24.22 3.20
N MET A 630 -25.63 -23.31 3.39
CA MET A 630 -24.99 -22.57 2.30
C MET A 630 -24.34 -23.54 1.30
N GLU A 631 -23.66 -24.58 1.78
CA GLU A 631 -23.05 -25.61 0.95
C GLU A 631 -24.08 -26.36 0.11
N ALA A 632 -25.14 -26.87 0.74
CA ALA A 632 -26.13 -27.69 0.06
C ALA A 632 -26.75 -26.90 -1.10
N LEU A 633 -27.08 -25.64 -0.87
CA LEU A 633 -27.65 -24.77 -1.90
C LEU A 633 -26.62 -24.31 -2.94
N ALA A 634 -25.39 -23.94 -2.55
CA ALA A 634 -24.37 -23.54 -3.51
C ALA A 634 -23.96 -24.69 -4.45
N THR A 635 -23.92 -25.93 -3.93
CA THR A 635 -23.65 -27.13 -4.74
C THR A 635 -24.76 -27.37 -5.75
N LEU A 636 -26.02 -27.40 -5.28
CA LEU A 636 -27.19 -27.56 -6.16
C LEU A 636 -27.24 -26.46 -7.22
N TYR A 637 -26.95 -25.23 -6.83
CA TYR A 637 -26.98 -24.09 -7.75
C TYR A 637 -25.93 -24.18 -8.86
N VAL A 638 -24.71 -24.61 -8.52
CA VAL A 638 -23.70 -24.87 -9.54
C VAL A 638 -24.14 -26.02 -10.45
N ASP A 639 -24.60 -27.13 -9.90
CA ASP A 639 -25.01 -28.32 -10.68
C ASP A 639 -26.16 -28.02 -11.66
N ASP A 640 -27.13 -27.21 -11.23
CA ASP A 640 -28.29 -26.84 -12.03
C ASP A 640 -28.03 -25.70 -13.03
N ALA A 641 -26.97 -24.90 -12.82
CA ALA A 641 -26.62 -23.80 -13.71
C ALA A 641 -25.89 -24.32 -14.97
N PRO A 642 -26.39 -24.03 -16.19
CA PRO A 642 -25.77 -24.53 -17.43
C PRO A 642 -24.37 -23.96 -17.67
N ALA A 643 -23.42 -24.81 -18.04
CA ALA A 643 -22.04 -24.40 -18.31
C ALA A 643 -21.93 -23.27 -19.36
N GLY A 644 -21.00 -22.34 -19.16
CA GLY A 644 -20.77 -21.21 -20.07
C GLY A 644 -21.79 -20.06 -19.97
N THR A 645 -22.83 -20.18 -19.13
CA THR A 645 -23.82 -19.10 -18.90
C THR A 645 -23.34 -18.09 -17.85
N GLU A 646 -23.94 -16.90 -17.87
CA GLU A 646 -23.75 -15.89 -16.82
C GLU A 646 -24.12 -16.45 -15.43
N GLU A 647 -25.20 -17.21 -15.38
CA GLU A 647 -25.72 -17.83 -14.17
C GLU A 647 -24.74 -18.85 -13.60
N ARG A 648 -24.06 -19.62 -14.46
CA ARG A 648 -22.99 -20.51 -14.03
C ARG A 648 -21.82 -19.77 -13.40
N ARG A 649 -21.40 -18.64 -13.98
CA ARG A 649 -20.33 -17.82 -13.38
C ARG A 649 -20.72 -17.32 -11.99
N ARG A 650 -21.97 -16.86 -11.81
CA ARG A 650 -22.52 -16.47 -10.50
C ARG A 650 -22.49 -17.63 -9.50
N ALA A 651 -22.95 -18.81 -9.93
CA ALA A 651 -22.99 -20.01 -9.10
C ALA A 651 -21.58 -20.46 -8.68
N GLU A 652 -20.62 -20.51 -9.60
CA GLU A 652 -19.23 -20.89 -9.33
C GLU A 652 -18.55 -19.94 -8.34
N ARG A 653 -18.83 -18.64 -8.42
CA ARG A 653 -18.34 -17.65 -7.44
C ARG A 653 -18.85 -17.96 -6.04
N LEU A 654 -20.15 -18.12 -5.89
CA LEU A 654 -20.74 -18.41 -4.58
C LEU A 654 -20.25 -19.74 -4.02
N PHE A 655 -20.19 -20.77 -4.86
CA PHE A 655 -19.69 -22.09 -4.50
C PHE A 655 -18.25 -22.03 -3.98
N ARG A 656 -17.36 -21.34 -4.71
CA ARG A 656 -15.97 -21.15 -4.30
C ARG A 656 -15.88 -20.44 -2.96
N ARG A 657 -16.61 -19.33 -2.77
CA ARG A 657 -16.62 -18.57 -1.51
C ARG A 657 -17.11 -19.42 -0.33
N ALA A 658 -18.22 -20.14 -0.53
CA ALA A 658 -18.82 -21.00 0.50
C ALA A 658 -17.89 -22.16 0.89
N LEU A 659 -17.37 -22.89 -0.10
CA LEU A 659 -16.57 -24.08 0.11
C LEU A 659 -15.17 -23.75 0.64
N MET A 660 -14.53 -22.68 0.16
CA MET A 660 -13.27 -22.20 0.72
C MET A 660 -13.44 -21.80 2.19
N GLY A 661 -14.49 -21.05 2.53
CA GLY A 661 -14.81 -20.69 3.91
C GLY A 661 -14.93 -21.93 4.81
N ARG A 662 -15.65 -22.95 4.34
CA ARG A 662 -15.82 -24.23 5.07
C ARG A 662 -14.51 -25.00 5.20
N ALA A 663 -13.74 -25.13 4.12
CA ALA A 663 -12.47 -25.83 4.11
C ALA A 663 -11.51 -25.27 5.17
N TYR A 664 -11.39 -23.94 5.21
CA TYR A 664 -10.56 -23.26 6.22
C TYR A 664 -11.11 -23.43 7.66
N ARG A 665 -12.43 -23.41 7.87
CA ARG A 665 -13.02 -23.70 9.20
C ARG A 665 -12.80 -25.15 9.64
N ARG A 666 -12.89 -26.11 8.73
CA ARG A 666 -12.56 -27.53 8.99
C ARG A 666 -11.08 -27.69 9.33
N MET A 667 -10.20 -27.01 8.60
CA MET A 667 -8.77 -26.98 8.89
C MET A 667 -8.49 -26.39 10.28
N ALA A 668 -9.15 -25.29 10.65
CA ALA A 668 -9.05 -24.69 11.99
C ALA A 668 -9.56 -25.63 13.10
N ARG A 669 -10.58 -26.46 12.80
CA ARG A 669 -11.09 -27.53 13.69
C ARG A 669 -10.27 -28.84 13.61
N GLN A 670 -9.07 -28.81 13.00
CA GLN A 670 -8.18 -29.95 12.80
C GLN A 670 -8.75 -31.14 12.00
N ARG A 671 -9.79 -30.92 11.19
CA ARG A 671 -10.39 -31.93 10.30
C ARG A 671 -9.71 -31.87 8.92
N MET A 672 -8.45 -32.31 8.88
CA MET A 672 -7.57 -32.10 7.72
C MET A 672 -8.03 -32.83 6.45
N ASP A 673 -8.51 -34.07 6.56
CA ASP A 673 -8.98 -34.83 5.39
C ASP A 673 -10.23 -34.24 4.75
N GLU A 674 -11.17 -33.76 5.57
CA GLU A 674 -12.38 -33.11 5.06
C GLU A 674 -12.07 -31.74 4.46
N ALA A 675 -11.15 -30.97 5.08
CA ALA A 675 -10.68 -29.72 4.49
C ALA A 675 -9.99 -29.96 3.15
N ARG A 676 -9.15 -31.00 3.04
CA ARG A 676 -8.50 -31.40 1.79
C ARG A 676 -9.52 -31.77 0.71
N ALA A 677 -10.54 -32.56 1.05
CA ALA A 677 -11.59 -32.93 0.12
C ALA A 677 -12.35 -31.70 -0.41
N ASP A 678 -12.58 -30.70 0.44
CA ASP A 678 -13.21 -29.44 0.01
C ASP A 678 -12.31 -28.65 -0.95
N PHE A 679 -11.02 -28.52 -0.62
CA PHE A 679 -10.07 -27.83 -1.48
C PHE A 679 -9.94 -28.53 -2.84
N ASP A 680 -9.89 -29.86 -2.86
CA ASP A 680 -9.88 -30.66 -4.10
C ASP A 680 -11.13 -30.41 -4.94
N LEU A 681 -12.30 -30.37 -4.31
CA LEU A 681 -13.56 -30.13 -4.99
C LEU A 681 -13.60 -28.73 -5.62
N VAL A 682 -13.12 -27.70 -4.91
CA VAL A 682 -13.01 -26.33 -5.43
C VAL A 682 -12.00 -26.27 -6.58
N THR A 683 -10.81 -26.87 -6.44
CA THR A 683 -9.80 -26.91 -7.51
C THR A 683 -10.37 -27.57 -8.75
N ARG A 684 -11.02 -28.73 -8.58
CA ARG A 684 -11.56 -29.51 -9.68
C ARG A 684 -12.58 -28.71 -10.50
N ARG A 685 -13.54 -28.08 -9.82
CA ARG A 685 -14.67 -27.38 -10.45
C ARG A 685 -14.39 -25.97 -10.94
N THR A 686 -13.40 -25.26 -10.36
CA THR A 686 -13.17 -23.83 -10.64
C THR A 686 -11.78 -23.53 -11.20
N GLY A 687 -10.85 -24.47 -11.07
CA GLY A 687 -9.43 -24.28 -11.38
C GLY A 687 -8.74 -23.28 -10.43
N SER A 688 -9.25 -23.09 -9.20
CA SER A 688 -8.64 -22.18 -8.22
C SER A 688 -7.24 -22.62 -7.81
N LEU A 689 -6.24 -21.74 -8.01
CA LEU A 689 -4.87 -21.96 -7.56
C LEU A 689 -4.75 -21.89 -6.03
N GLU A 690 -5.51 -21.02 -5.36
CA GLU A 690 -5.56 -20.93 -3.90
C GLU A 690 -5.95 -22.28 -3.28
N SER A 691 -7.06 -22.88 -3.73
CA SER A 691 -7.46 -24.19 -3.21
C SER A 691 -6.48 -25.29 -3.61
N ALA A 692 -5.84 -25.20 -4.79
CA ALA A 692 -4.81 -26.15 -5.19
C ALA A 692 -3.60 -26.08 -4.26
N VAL A 693 -3.15 -24.88 -3.86
CA VAL A 693 -2.05 -24.66 -2.91
C VAL A 693 -2.34 -25.36 -1.58
N GLU A 694 -3.53 -25.17 -1.02
CA GLU A 694 -3.90 -25.76 0.28
C GLU A 694 -4.07 -27.28 0.17
N SER A 695 -4.71 -27.75 -0.90
CA SER A 695 -4.82 -29.18 -1.23
C SER A 695 -3.45 -29.87 -1.29
N MET A 696 -2.49 -29.28 -2.02
CA MET A 696 -1.12 -29.77 -2.11
C MET A 696 -0.39 -29.71 -0.77
N SER A 697 -0.52 -28.59 -0.05
CA SER A 697 0.08 -28.37 1.27
C SER A 697 -0.34 -29.45 2.27
N LEU A 698 -1.64 -29.77 2.34
CA LEU A 698 -2.17 -30.81 3.22
C LEU A 698 -1.65 -32.21 2.85
N ARG A 699 -1.59 -32.55 1.56
CA ARG A 699 -1.03 -33.84 1.09
C ARG A 699 0.44 -33.99 1.45
N LEU A 700 1.25 -32.96 1.21
CA LEU A 700 2.68 -32.99 1.52
C LEU A 700 2.94 -33.09 3.03
N ARG A 701 2.13 -32.41 3.85
CA ARG A 701 2.19 -32.55 5.33
C ARG A 701 1.79 -33.95 5.81
N ALA A 702 0.88 -34.61 5.10
CA ALA A 702 0.49 -36.00 5.37
C ALA A 702 1.50 -37.03 4.83
N GLY A 703 2.59 -36.61 4.19
CA GLY A 703 3.64 -37.51 3.67
C GLY A 703 3.30 -38.17 2.32
N VAL A 704 2.29 -37.68 1.60
CA VAL A 704 1.94 -38.20 0.26
C VAL A 704 3.09 -37.94 -0.72
N ALA A 705 3.46 -38.96 -1.50
CA ALA A 705 4.53 -38.89 -2.47
C ALA A 705 4.23 -37.80 -3.53
N PRO A 706 5.17 -36.91 -3.87
CA PRO A 706 4.81 -35.75 -4.68
C PRO A 706 4.43 -36.07 -6.13
N GLU A 707 4.84 -37.22 -6.64
CA GLU A 707 4.42 -37.77 -7.94
C GLU A 707 2.92 -38.13 -7.93
N VAL A 708 2.38 -38.50 -6.76
CA VAL A 708 0.94 -38.72 -6.55
C VAL A 708 0.21 -37.39 -6.46
N VAL A 709 0.78 -36.40 -5.75
CA VAL A 709 0.22 -35.04 -5.68
C VAL A 709 0.03 -34.44 -7.08
N MET A 710 1.04 -34.59 -7.95
CA MET A 710 0.97 -34.11 -9.35
C MET A 710 -0.13 -34.78 -10.18
N LYS A 711 -0.54 -36.02 -9.84
CA LYS A 711 -1.59 -36.76 -10.55
C LYS A 711 -2.99 -36.46 -10.01
N GLU A 712 -3.12 -36.22 -8.71
CA GLU A 712 -4.41 -36.04 -8.05
C GLU A 712 -4.95 -34.61 -8.10
N VAL A 713 -4.06 -33.61 -8.17
CA VAL A 713 -4.47 -32.19 -8.20
C VAL A 713 -4.74 -31.80 -9.65
N THR A 714 -5.99 -31.94 -10.07
CA THR A 714 -6.46 -31.71 -11.45
C THR A 714 -7.67 -30.78 -11.48
N THR A 715 -8.01 -30.29 -12.68
CA THR A 715 -9.22 -29.51 -12.93
C THR A 715 -9.98 -30.02 -14.14
N GLU A 716 -11.31 -29.92 -14.06
CA GLU A 716 -12.24 -30.23 -15.14
C GLU A 716 -12.61 -28.98 -15.96
N VAL A 717 -12.10 -27.80 -15.58
CA VAL A 717 -12.38 -26.54 -16.28
C VAL A 717 -11.65 -26.51 -17.64
N PRO A 718 -12.38 -26.33 -18.76
CA PRO A 718 -11.77 -26.23 -20.08
C PRO A 718 -10.72 -25.11 -20.14
N GLY A 719 -9.56 -25.39 -20.74
CA GLY A 719 -8.47 -24.42 -20.92
C GLY A 719 -7.55 -24.19 -19.71
N LYS A 720 -7.91 -24.62 -18.49
CA LYS A 720 -7.08 -24.39 -17.29
C LYS A 720 -6.19 -25.58 -16.87
N ALA A 721 -6.43 -26.76 -17.42
CA ALA A 721 -5.72 -27.98 -17.01
C ALA A 721 -4.20 -27.89 -17.24
N TRP A 722 -3.80 -27.24 -18.34
CA TRP A 722 -2.39 -27.09 -18.70
C TRP A 722 -1.64 -26.15 -17.75
N SER A 723 -2.17 -24.94 -17.50
CA SER A 723 -1.56 -23.97 -16.58
C SER A 723 -1.55 -24.46 -15.13
N LEU A 724 -2.60 -25.15 -14.67
CA LEU A 724 -2.62 -25.77 -13.35
C LEU A 724 -1.53 -26.84 -13.21
N SER A 725 -1.33 -27.70 -14.21
CA SER A 725 -0.32 -28.77 -14.17
C SER A 725 1.10 -28.22 -14.01
N HIS A 726 1.43 -27.18 -14.78
CA HIS A 726 2.71 -26.47 -14.67
C HIS A 726 2.90 -25.83 -13.28
N PHE A 727 1.85 -25.19 -12.75
CA PHE A 727 1.89 -24.62 -11.40
C PHE A 727 2.10 -25.68 -10.31
N VAL A 728 1.40 -26.81 -10.37
CA VAL A 728 1.51 -27.93 -9.42
C VAL A 728 2.93 -28.49 -9.39
N LYS A 729 3.55 -28.71 -10.56
CA LYS A 729 4.94 -29.16 -10.67
C LYS A 729 5.93 -28.19 -10.03
N ALA A 730 5.78 -26.90 -10.31
CA ALA A 730 6.61 -25.86 -9.70
C ALA A 730 6.45 -25.82 -8.18
N TYR A 731 5.21 -25.89 -7.67
CA TYR A 731 4.92 -25.85 -6.24
C TYR A 731 5.55 -27.03 -5.50
N VAL A 732 5.33 -28.24 -6.00
CA VAL A 732 5.88 -29.47 -5.44
C VAL A 732 7.42 -29.44 -5.43
N THR A 733 8.03 -28.97 -6.52
CA THR A 733 9.50 -28.82 -6.61
C THR A 733 10.02 -27.85 -5.56
N THR A 734 9.35 -26.70 -5.42
CA THR A 734 9.70 -25.65 -4.43
C THR A 734 9.70 -26.18 -3.00
N ARG A 735 8.71 -27.00 -2.64
CA ARG A 735 8.58 -27.57 -1.28
C ARG A 735 9.70 -28.56 -0.90
N ARG A 736 10.48 -29.04 -1.87
CA ARG A 736 11.64 -29.92 -1.60
C ARG A 736 12.98 -29.15 -1.50
N LEU A 737 13.04 -27.88 -1.93
CA LEU A 737 14.29 -27.11 -2.08
C LEU A 737 15.19 -27.12 -0.84
N SER A 738 14.62 -26.91 0.34
CA SER A 738 15.38 -26.85 1.60
C SER A 738 16.01 -28.18 2.03
N LYS A 739 15.62 -29.30 1.40
CA LYS A 739 16.13 -30.65 1.70
C LYS A 739 17.15 -31.17 0.68
N LEU A 740 17.39 -30.43 -0.40
CA LEU A 740 18.30 -30.85 -1.48
C LEU A 740 19.75 -30.47 -1.16
N ASP A 741 20.69 -31.19 -1.77
CA ASP A 741 22.09 -30.79 -1.85
C ASP A 741 22.27 -29.63 -2.84
N ASP A 742 23.48 -29.07 -2.94
CA ASP A 742 23.71 -27.82 -3.69
C ASP A 742 23.40 -27.94 -5.19
N ASP A 743 23.85 -29.03 -5.83
CA ASP A 743 23.63 -29.25 -7.27
C ASP A 743 22.15 -29.54 -7.57
N ALA A 744 21.51 -30.41 -6.78
CA ALA A 744 20.09 -30.71 -6.95
C ALA A 744 19.21 -29.49 -6.62
N HIS A 745 19.60 -28.66 -5.65
CA HIS A 745 18.91 -27.41 -5.33
C HIS A 745 18.94 -26.44 -6.51
N ALA A 746 20.12 -26.16 -7.07
CA ALA A 746 20.26 -25.26 -8.21
C ALA A 746 19.46 -25.75 -9.43
N GLN A 747 19.49 -27.05 -9.72
CA GLN A 747 18.71 -27.64 -10.80
C GLN A 747 17.20 -27.56 -10.54
N ALA A 748 16.75 -27.80 -9.30
CA ALA A 748 15.34 -27.72 -8.92
C ALA A 748 14.80 -26.28 -8.99
N VAL A 749 15.60 -25.27 -8.61
CA VAL A 749 15.26 -23.84 -8.81
C VAL A 749 15.03 -23.55 -10.30
N LYS A 750 15.97 -23.97 -11.16
CA LYS A 750 15.85 -23.78 -12.62
C LYS A 750 14.61 -24.46 -13.20
N THR A 751 14.35 -25.71 -12.80
CA THR A 751 13.16 -26.47 -13.24
C THR A 751 11.86 -25.80 -12.76
N GLY A 752 11.77 -25.42 -11.49
CA GLY A 752 10.57 -24.78 -10.94
C GLY A 752 10.22 -23.47 -11.66
N LEU A 753 11.22 -22.63 -11.95
CA LEU A 753 11.02 -21.39 -12.70
C LEU A 753 10.65 -21.66 -14.17
N ALA A 754 11.23 -22.68 -14.80
CA ALA A 754 10.89 -23.06 -16.18
C ALA A 754 9.45 -23.53 -16.31
N GLU A 755 8.94 -24.31 -15.34
CA GLU A 755 7.54 -24.74 -15.30
C GLU A 755 6.58 -23.55 -15.22
N LEU A 756 6.86 -22.56 -14.36
CA LEU A 756 6.02 -21.36 -14.28
C LEU A 756 6.09 -20.51 -15.55
N ARG A 757 7.26 -20.42 -16.20
CA ARG A 757 7.43 -19.70 -17.46
C ARG A 757 6.71 -20.34 -18.62
N ALA A 758 6.60 -21.67 -18.65
CA ALA A 758 5.89 -22.38 -19.71
C ALA A 758 4.46 -21.83 -19.85
N ALA A 759 3.75 -21.64 -18.73
CA ALA A 759 2.39 -21.12 -18.69
C ALA A 759 2.26 -19.63 -18.31
N TRP A 760 3.31 -18.83 -18.57
CA TRP A 760 3.41 -17.46 -18.04
C TRP A 760 2.27 -16.54 -18.47
N GLN A 761 1.79 -16.63 -19.71
CA GLN A 761 0.74 -15.74 -20.21
C GLN A 761 -0.58 -15.87 -19.43
N GLU A 762 -0.89 -17.07 -18.93
CA GLU A 762 -2.07 -17.33 -18.10
C GLU A 762 -1.79 -17.10 -16.60
N LEU A 763 -0.55 -17.34 -16.16
CA LEU A 763 -0.19 -17.40 -14.75
C LEU A 763 0.35 -16.06 -14.18
N LYS A 764 0.90 -15.16 -15.00
CA LYS A 764 1.62 -13.96 -14.53
C LYS A 764 0.82 -13.04 -13.61
N ASN A 765 -0.49 -12.98 -13.82
CA ASN A 765 -1.40 -12.13 -13.05
C ASN A 765 -2.04 -12.87 -11.85
N GLN A 766 -1.57 -14.08 -11.51
CA GLN A 766 -2.05 -14.85 -10.37
C GLN A 766 -1.15 -14.62 -9.14
N ARG A 767 -1.74 -14.18 -8.03
CA ARG A 767 -1.03 -13.91 -6.77
C ARG A 767 -0.28 -15.13 -6.24
N GLU A 768 -0.84 -16.32 -6.41
CA GLU A 768 -0.26 -17.59 -5.96
C GLU A 768 1.03 -17.90 -6.70
N VAL A 769 1.09 -17.57 -7.99
CA VAL A 769 2.26 -17.77 -8.85
C VAL A 769 3.37 -16.80 -8.47
N GLN A 770 3.02 -15.52 -8.29
CA GLN A 770 3.98 -14.50 -7.86
C GLN A 770 4.54 -14.82 -6.47
N ALA A 771 3.70 -15.21 -5.52
CA ALA A 771 4.15 -15.65 -4.20
C ALA A 771 5.06 -16.89 -4.27
N LEU A 772 4.79 -17.83 -5.17
CA LEU A 772 5.61 -19.02 -5.36
C LEU A 772 6.98 -18.70 -5.97
N MET A 773 7.06 -17.83 -6.98
CA MET A 773 8.34 -17.34 -7.50
C MET A 773 9.16 -16.62 -6.45
N GLY A 774 8.49 -15.78 -5.64
CA GLY A 774 9.09 -15.15 -4.48
C GLY A 774 9.73 -16.19 -3.55
N ALA A 775 8.99 -17.26 -3.23
CA ALA A 775 9.49 -18.35 -2.38
C ALA A 775 10.65 -19.14 -3.00
N ILE A 776 10.63 -19.43 -4.30
CA ILE A 776 11.75 -20.11 -4.99
C ILE A 776 13.03 -19.28 -4.86
N HIS A 777 12.95 -17.97 -5.15
CA HIS A 777 14.10 -17.08 -5.05
C HIS A 777 14.53 -16.81 -3.61
N HIS A 778 13.59 -16.82 -2.65
CA HIS A 778 13.90 -16.69 -1.23
C HIS A 778 14.69 -17.90 -0.73
N GLU A 779 14.28 -19.11 -1.10
CA GLU A 779 15.03 -20.34 -0.78
C GLU A 779 16.43 -20.36 -1.44
N ASP A 780 16.53 -19.93 -2.70
CA ASP A 780 17.80 -19.76 -3.41
C ASP A 780 18.73 -18.76 -2.70
N PHE A 781 18.19 -17.64 -2.21
CA PHE A 781 18.94 -16.71 -1.36
C PHE A 781 19.38 -17.34 -0.03
N LEU A 782 18.50 -18.09 0.63
CA LEU A 782 18.83 -18.75 1.89
C LEU A 782 19.98 -19.75 1.74
N ARG A 783 20.03 -20.46 0.60
CA ARG A 783 21.08 -21.43 0.28
C ARG A 783 22.36 -20.76 -0.21
N GLY A 784 22.28 -19.93 -1.25
CA GLY A 784 23.44 -19.36 -1.94
C GLY A 784 23.94 -18.03 -1.38
N ARG A 785 23.17 -17.34 -0.51
CA ARG A 785 23.47 -16.00 0.04
C ARG A 785 23.70 -14.93 -1.03
N ASN A 786 23.18 -15.14 -2.24
CA ASN A 786 23.29 -14.20 -3.36
C ASN A 786 22.26 -13.07 -3.20
N PRO A 787 22.68 -11.80 -3.04
CA PRO A 787 21.76 -10.67 -2.92
C PRO A 787 20.80 -10.53 -4.10
N ALA A 788 21.21 -10.91 -5.32
CA ALA A 788 20.35 -10.85 -6.50
C ALA A 788 19.15 -11.81 -6.41
N ALA A 789 19.27 -12.92 -5.68
CA ALA A 789 18.14 -13.81 -5.42
C ALA A 789 17.15 -13.18 -4.43
N ALA A 790 17.65 -12.49 -3.39
CA ALA A 790 16.82 -11.75 -2.44
C ALA A 790 16.05 -10.61 -3.13
N GLU A 791 16.69 -9.88 -4.05
CA GLU A 791 16.06 -8.82 -4.85
C GLU A 791 14.88 -9.36 -5.68
N ARG A 792 15.09 -10.47 -6.40
CA ARG A 792 14.02 -11.12 -7.17
C ARG A 792 12.89 -11.63 -6.27
N ALA A 793 13.24 -12.21 -5.12
CA ALA A 793 12.25 -12.66 -4.15
C ALA A 793 11.36 -11.51 -3.66
N ASN A 794 11.99 -10.39 -3.28
CA ASN A 794 11.31 -9.17 -2.83
C ASN A 794 10.32 -8.67 -3.88
N ARG A 795 10.76 -8.53 -5.14
CA ARG A 795 9.91 -8.06 -6.24
C ARG A 795 8.67 -8.93 -6.41
N HIS A 796 8.84 -10.24 -6.50
CA HIS A 796 7.71 -11.15 -6.69
C HIS A 796 6.75 -11.15 -5.50
N TYR A 797 7.25 -11.00 -4.28
CA TYR A 797 6.39 -10.81 -3.11
C TYR A 797 5.64 -9.48 -3.14
N LEU A 798 6.23 -8.38 -3.59
CA LEU A 798 5.54 -7.10 -3.74
C LEU A 798 4.43 -7.17 -4.80
N VAL A 799 4.72 -7.77 -5.96
CA VAL A 799 3.68 -8.02 -7.00
C VAL A 799 2.58 -8.91 -6.45
N ALA A 800 2.94 -9.96 -5.70
CA ALA A 800 1.95 -10.82 -5.07
C ALA A 800 1.10 -10.05 -4.03
N LEU A 801 1.71 -9.18 -3.22
CA LEU A 801 1.02 -8.37 -2.22
C LEU A 801 -0.03 -7.44 -2.87
N ASP A 802 0.30 -6.88 -4.04
CA ASP A 802 -0.60 -6.05 -4.85
C ASP A 802 -1.80 -6.86 -5.38
N LEU A 803 -1.53 -8.05 -5.92
CA LEU A 803 -2.57 -8.95 -6.45
C LEU A 803 -3.46 -9.56 -5.36
N VAL A 804 -3.03 -9.57 -4.09
CA VAL A 804 -3.76 -10.19 -2.98
C VAL A 804 -5.04 -9.44 -2.59
N ARG A 805 -5.06 -8.12 -2.75
CA ARG A 805 -6.24 -7.28 -2.50
C ARG A 805 -6.81 -7.53 -1.09
N ASN A 806 -8.05 -7.99 -0.95
CA ASN A 806 -8.75 -8.20 0.33
C ASN A 806 -8.53 -9.60 0.96
N ASN A 807 -7.74 -10.50 0.34
CA ASN A 807 -7.47 -11.82 0.92
C ASN A 807 -6.49 -11.70 2.10
N ALA A 808 -7.03 -11.53 3.31
CA ALA A 808 -6.24 -11.37 4.53
C ALA A 808 -5.26 -12.53 4.81
N ARG A 809 -5.58 -13.76 4.37
CA ARG A 809 -4.70 -14.92 4.58
C ARG A 809 -3.45 -14.84 3.74
N TYR A 810 -3.59 -14.54 2.46
CA TYR A 810 -2.45 -14.35 1.58
C TYR A 810 -1.67 -13.08 1.93
N LYS A 811 -2.37 -12.00 2.31
CA LYS A 811 -1.71 -10.76 2.78
C LYS A 811 -0.81 -11.05 3.96
N ALA A 812 -1.31 -11.81 4.93
CA ALA A 812 -0.55 -12.32 6.06
C ALA A 812 0.62 -13.21 5.64
N MET A 813 0.45 -14.12 4.69
CA MET A 813 1.56 -14.96 4.22
C MET A 813 2.69 -14.12 3.60
N ILE A 814 2.34 -13.19 2.71
CA ILE A 814 3.30 -12.40 1.94
C ILE A 814 4.01 -11.36 2.81
N LEU A 815 3.29 -10.64 3.67
CA LEU A 815 3.89 -9.72 4.63
C LEU A 815 4.88 -10.44 5.56
N GLY A 816 4.53 -11.65 5.99
CA GLY A 816 5.45 -12.50 6.76
C GLY A 816 6.71 -12.86 5.96
N ALA A 817 6.55 -13.24 4.69
CA ALA A 817 7.69 -13.57 3.82
C ALA A 817 8.59 -12.36 3.55
N LEU A 818 8.02 -11.18 3.25
CA LEU A 818 8.75 -9.91 3.08
C LEU A 818 9.50 -9.54 4.36
N GLY A 819 8.82 -9.56 5.51
CA GLY A 819 9.44 -9.26 6.80
C GLY A 819 10.61 -10.20 7.13
N LEU A 820 10.45 -11.50 6.85
CA LEU A 820 11.52 -12.48 7.02
C LEU A 820 12.68 -12.26 6.05
N LEU A 821 12.39 -12.02 4.77
CA LEU A 821 13.39 -11.73 3.73
C LEU A 821 14.23 -10.51 4.12
N HIS A 822 13.60 -9.38 4.45
CA HIS A 822 14.31 -8.17 4.83
C HIS A 822 15.11 -8.33 6.13
N THR A 823 14.58 -9.07 7.12
CA THR A 823 15.33 -9.39 8.35
C THR A 823 16.59 -10.22 8.05
N GLN A 824 16.52 -11.12 7.07
CA GLN A 824 17.63 -11.99 6.68
C GLN A 824 18.67 -11.28 5.81
N VAL A 825 18.25 -10.34 4.97
CA VAL A 825 19.13 -9.46 4.19
C VAL A 825 19.84 -8.44 5.10
N GLY A 826 19.17 -7.99 6.17
CA GLY A 826 19.69 -6.98 7.11
C GLY A 826 19.02 -5.61 7.01
N ASN A 827 17.91 -5.50 6.27
CA ASN A 827 17.14 -4.25 6.09
C ASN A 827 16.13 -4.09 7.24
N TYR A 828 16.62 -3.90 8.46
CA TYR A 828 15.80 -4.03 9.67
C TYR A 828 14.65 -3.00 9.79
N HIS A 829 14.84 -1.75 9.34
CA HIS A 829 13.76 -0.75 9.33
C HIS A 829 12.61 -1.17 8.39
N ILE A 830 12.92 -1.59 7.17
CA ILE A 830 11.93 -2.07 6.20
C ILE A 830 11.24 -3.34 6.71
N ALA A 831 12.01 -4.26 7.31
CA ALA A 831 11.47 -5.47 7.91
C ALA A 831 10.42 -5.15 8.98
N LEU A 832 10.67 -4.18 9.86
CA LEU A 832 9.70 -3.79 10.90
C LEU A 832 8.38 -3.30 10.31
N GLY A 833 8.41 -2.51 9.23
CA GLY A 833 7.19 -2.07 8.55
C GLY A 833 6.31 -3.25 8.12
N TYR A 834 6.90 -4.25 7.44
CA TYR A 834 6.15 -5.44 7.02
C TYR A 834 5.72 -6.34 8.19
N LEU A 835 6.57 -6.49 9.21
CA LEU A 835 6.27 -7.32 10.38
C LEU A 835 5.16 -6.69 11.24
N ASP A 836 5.12 -5.36 11.36
CA ASP A 836 4.06 -4.65 12.08
C ASP A 836 2.71 -4.76 11.33
N GLU A 837 2.70 -4.60 10.01
CA GLU A 837 1.52 -4.88 9.19
C GLU A 837 1.10 -6.35 9.28
N ARG A 838 2.07 -7.28 9.37
CA ARG A 838 1.77 -8.69 9.55
C ARG A 838 1.12 -8.98 10.90
N ASP A 839 1.58 -8.35 11.97
CA ASP A 839 1.08 -8.56 13.33
C ASP A 839 -0.38 -8.07 13.50
N LYS A 840 -0.87 -7.18 12.62
CA LYS A 840 -2.28 -6.75 12.58
C LYS A 840 -3.22 -7.86 12.07
N LEU A 841 -2.69 -8.93 11.47
CA LEU A 841 -3.47 -10.03 10.89
C LEU A 841 -3.37 -11.32 11.73
N PRO A 842 -4.42 -12.16 11.78
CA PRO A 842 -4.41 -13.37 12.61
C PRO A 842 -3.35 -14.39 12.17
N TYR A 843 -2.85 -15.17 13.12
CA TYR A 843 -1.99 -16.34 12.86
C TYR A 843 -2.83 -17.61 12.80
N THR A 844 -2.62 -18.42 11.76
CA THR A 844 -3.28 -19.72 11.59
C THR A 844 -2.58 -20.86 12.33
N ASP A 845 -1.29 -20.66 12.65
CA ASP A 845 -0.43 -21.57 13.40
C ASP A 845 0.52 -20.74 14.26
N ASN A 846 0.74 -21.17 15.50
CA ASN A 846 1.72 -20.57 16.41
C ASN A 846 3.12 -20.57 15.79
N GLY A 847 3.45 -21.51 14.90
CA GLY A 847 4.78 -21.62 14.26
C GLY A 847 5.11 -20.43 13.37
N ALA A 848 4.15 -20.00 12.56
CA ALA A 848 4.28 -18.79 11.77
C ALA A 848 4.41 -17.55 12.66
N GLY A 849 3.63 -17.50 13.76
CA GLY A 849 3.71 -16.44 14.77
C GLY A 849 5.07 -16.34 15.44
N LEU A 850 5.67 -17.49 15.77
CA LEU A 850 7.00 -17.54 16.39
C LEU A 850 8.08 -16.99 15.45
N SER A 851 8.08 -17.40 14.18
CA SER A 851 9.05 -16.92 13.19
C SER A 851 8.99 -15.40 13.01
N VAL A 852 7.78 -14.85 12.89
CA VAL A 852 7.55 -13.39 12.77
C VAL A 852 7.98 -12.67 14.04
N SER A 853 7.63 -13.19 15.22
CA SER A 853 7.99 -12.58 16.51
C SER A 853 9.51 -12.55 16.73
N LEU A 854 10.22 -13.62 16.39
CA LEU A 854 11.68 -13.68 16.51
C LEU A 854 12.37 -12.74 15.49
N ALA A 855 11.86 -12.67 14.26
CA ALA A 855 12.36 -11.74 13.26
C ALA A 855 12.16 -10.28 13.69
N ARG A 856 10.98 -9.97 14.25
CA ARG A 856 10.67 -8.65 14.80
C ARG A 856 11.57 -8.28 15.96
N ALA A 857 11.74 -9.18 16.93
CA ALA A 857 12.62 -8.96 18.08
C ALA A 857 14.08 -8.70 17.62
N ARG A 858 14.55 -9.44 16.60
CA ARG A 858 15.85 -9.20 15.99
C ARG A 858 15.93 -7.84 15.29
N ALA A 859 14.92 -7.48 14.51
CA ALA A 859 14.91 -6.21 13.79
C ALA A 859 14.88 -5.01 14.76
N LEU A 860 14.08 -5.09 15.84
CA LEU A 860 14.05 -4.09 16.93
C LEU A 860 15.42 -3.89 17.57
N LEU A 861 16.15 -4.98 17.84
CA LEU A 861 17.50 -4.89 18.40
C LEU A 861 18.44 -4.09 17.47
N HIS A 862 18.40 -4.36 16.17
CA HIS A 862 19.30 -3.72 15.21
C HIS A 862 18.95 -2.28 14.84
N VAL A 863 17.79 -1.78 15.26
CA VAL A 863 17.39 -0.36 15.12
C VAL A 863 17.46 0.40 16.45
N ASN A 864 18.23 -0.12 17.42
CA ASN A 864 18.42 0.48 18.75
C ASN A 864 17.11 0.66 19.55
N ARG A 865 16.21 -0.35 19.47
CA ARG A 865 14.96 -0.43 20.25
C ARG A 865 15.00 -1.64 21.20
N GLU A 866 16.03 -1.71 22.03
CA GLU A 866 16.38 -2.88 22.86
C GLU A 866 15.25 -3.24 23.83
N ALA A 867 14.62 -2.24 24.46
CA ALA A 867 13.52 -2.47 25.40
C ALA A 867 12.32 -3.18 24.78
N GLU A 868 12.00 -2.84 23.53
CA GLU A 868 10.93 -3.47 22.75
C GLU A 868 11.37 -4.84 22.20
N ALA A 869 12.62 -4.98 21.79
CA ALA A 869 13.20 -6.26 21.39
C ALA A 869 13.10 -7.31 22.51
N ALA A 870 13.44 -6.92 23.74
CA ALA A 870 13.29 -7.75 24.94
C ALA A 870 11.83 -8.17 25.17
N GLN A 871 10.88 -7.22 25.10
CA GLN A 871 9.45 -7.51 25.26
C GLN A 871 8.94 -8.49 24.18
N ALA A 872 9.33 -8.28 22.92
CA ALA A 872 8.96 -9.15 21.81
C ALA A 872 9.50 -10.58 21.98
N ALA A 873 10.76 -10.72 22.44
CA ALA A 873 11.35 -12.04 22.69
C ALA A 873 10.76 -12.74 23.94
N ASP A 874 10.45 -12.02 25.02
CA ASP A 874 9.75 -12.60 26.18
C ASP A 874 8.34 -13.08 25.80
N LYS A 875 7.63 -12.33 24.94
CA LYS A 875 6.33 -12.75 24.41
C LYS A 875 6.44 -14.02 23.55
N ALA A 876 7.48 -14.11 22.71
CA ALA A 876 7.77 -15.32 21.93
C ALA A 876 8.07 -16.52 22.85
N LEU A 877 8.84 -16.30 23.92
CA LEU A 877 9.15 -17.33 24.91
C LEU A 877 7.88 -17.85 25.59
N ALA A 878 7.03 -16.96 26.11
CA ALA A 878 5.77 -17.32 26.75
C ALA A 878 4.85 -18.12 25.80
N THR A 879 4.84 -17.79 24.51
CA THR A 879 4.05 -18.50 23.49
C THR A 879 4.53 -19.94 23.30
N VAL A 880 5.85 -20.15 23.27
CA VAL A 880 6.45 -21.49 23.16
C VAL A 880 6.18 -22.31 24.41
N GLU A 881 6.31 -21.71 25.59
CA GLU A 881 6.03 -22.40 26.87
C GLU A 881 4.57 -22.84 26.99
N ALA A 882 3.64 -22.02 26.51
CA ALA A 882 2.22 -22.36 26.48
C ALA A 882 1.85 -23.41 25.41
N THR A 883 2.77 -23.79 24.51
CA THR A 883 2.50 -24.66 23.37
C THR A 883 3.41 -25.91 23.36
N PRO A 884 2.99 -27.07 23.92
CA PRO A 884 3.83 -28.26 24.04
C PRO A 884 4.46 -28.74 22.72
N LYS A 885 3.75 -28.61 21.59
CA LYS A 885 4.26 -28.99 20.25
C LYS A 885 5.49 -28.18 19.80
N MET A 886 5.83 -27.10 20.51
CA MET A 886 6.92 -26.17 20.17
C MET A 886 8.14 -26.31 21.08
N GLU A 887 8.14 -27.25 22.02
CA GLU A 887 9.21 -27.44 23.00
C GLU A 887 10.61 -27.51 22.37
N ARG A 888 10.72 -28.08 21.15
CA ARG A 888 11.98 -28.13 20.38
C ARG A 888 12.63 -26.77 20.11
N PHE A 889 11.86 -25.68 20.15
CA PHE A 889 12.35 -24.31 19.93
C PHE A 889 12.73 -23.59 21.22
N LEU A 890 12.41 -24.16 22.40
CA LEU A 890 12.63 -23.54 23.69
C LEU A 890 14.10 -23.11 23.92
N PRO A 891 15.13 -23.90 23.55
CA PRO A 891 16.52 -23.47 23.69
C PRO A 891 16.85 -22.21 22.88
N LEU A 892 16.37 -22.14 21.63
CA LEU A 892 16.60 -21.01 20.74
C LEU A 892 15.93 -19.74 21.28
N VAL A 893 14.66 -19.84 21.67
CA VAL A 893 13.89 -18.68 22.12
C VAL A 893 14.37 -18.17 23.47
N THR A 894 14.75 -19.08 24.38
CA THR A 894 15.33 -18.70 25.68
C THR A 894 16.64 -17.95 25.50
N ASP A 895 17.54 -18.42 24.62
CA ASP A 895 18.79 -17.74 24.30
C ASP A 895 18.57 -16.32 23.72
N ARG A 896 17.64 -16.19 22.75
CA ARG A 896 17.31 -14.87 22.17
C ARG A 896 16.70 -13.92 23.21
N ALA A 897 15.79 -14.41 24.05
CA ALA A 897 15.19 -13.62 25.11
C ALA A 897 16.22 -13.18 26.16
N ALA A 898 17.18 -14.04 26.52
CA ALA A 898 18.27 -13.71 27.42
C ALA A 898 19.17 -12.60 26.84
N LEU A 899 19.57 -12.73 25.57
CA LEU A 899 20.39 -11.75 24.88
C LEU A 899 19.71 -10.39 24.75
N TYR A 900 18.42 -10.36 24.41
CA TYR A 900 17.72 -9.08 24.21
C TYR A 900 17.40 -8.40 25.53
N ASN A 901 17.12 -9.16 26.59
CA ASN A 901 17.04 -8.59 27.95
C ASN A 901 18.39 -8.05 28.43
N LEU A 902 19.51 -8.69 28.07
CA LEU A 902 20.84 -8.18 28.37
C LEU A 902 21.10 -6.85 27.66
N ALA A 903 20.80 -6.77 26.36
CA ALA A 903 20.93 -5.54 25.57
C ALA A 903 20.04 -4.40 26.10
N ALA A 904 18.84 -4.73 26.58
CA ALA A 904 17.90 -3.77 27.17
C ALA A 904 18.24 -3.32 28.60
N GLY A 905 19.38 -3.76 29.16
CA GLY A 905 19.76 -3.46 30.54
C GLY A 905 18.93 -4.17 31.61
N ARG A 906 18.11 -5.16 31.25
CA ARG A 906 17.28 -5.96 32.17
C ARG A 906 18.08 -7.15 32.72
N PHE A 907 19.15 -6.82 33.45
CA PHE A 907 20.20 -7.78 33.81
C PHE A 907 19.72 -8.97 34.65
N GLU A 908 18.85 -8.76 35.64
CA GLU A 908 18.30 -9.85 36.47
C GLU A 908 17.47 -10.85 35.66
N ARG A 909 16.65 -10.33 34.74
CA ARG A 909 15.87 -11.17 33.83
C ARG A 909 16.77 -11.95 32.87
N ALA A 910 17.77 -11.27 32.28
CA ALA A 910 18.75 -11.90 31.40
C ALA A 910 19.53 -13.02 32.12
N LEU A 911 19.99 -12.77 33.34
CA LEU A 911 20.72 -13.74 34.16
C LEU A 911 19.85 -14.97 34.45
N THR A 912 18.58 -14.76 34.83
CA THR A 912 17.62 -15.85 35.08
C THR A 912 17.43 -16.73 33.84
N LEU A 913 17.33 -16.12 32.66
CA LEU A 913 17.16 -16.84 31.40
C LEU A 913 18.44 -17.60 30.99
N TYR A 914 19.63 -17.01 31.19
CA TYR A 914 20.89 -17.71 30.96
C TYR A 914 21.10 -18.86 31.95
N ASP A 915 20.73 -18.69 33.22
CA ASP A 915 20.77 -19.75 34.24
C ASP A 915 19.90 -20.95 33.83
N ARG A 916 18.76 -20.69 33.20
CA ARG A 916 17.89 -21.73 32.66
C ARG A 916 18.46 -22.39 31.39
N ALA A 917 19.07 -21.63 30.49
CA ALA A 917 19.55 -22.15 29.21
C ALA A 917 20.85 -22.97 29.33
N LEU A 918 21.74 -22.56 30.23
CA LEU A 918 23.11 -23.07 30.32
C LEU A 918 23.22 -24.60 30.53
N PRO A 919 22.47 -25.24 31.45
CA PRO A 919 22.56 -26.68 31.67
C PRO A 919 22.28 -27.52 30.41
N GLY A 920 21.29 -27.10 29.61
CA GLY A 920 20.96 -27.77 28.35
C GLY A 920 22.06 -27.62 27.29
N ILE A 921 22.72 -26.47 27.26
CA ILE A 921 23.83 -26.17 26.32
C ILE A 921 25.10 -26.93 26.74
N GLU A 922 25.34 -27.08 28.03
CA GLU A 922 26.42 -27.90 28.57
C GLU A 922 26.21 -29.40 28.29
N ALA A 923 24.98 -29.89 28.43
CA ALA A 923 24.62 -31.27 28.11
C ALA A 923 24.66 -31.59 26.59
N GLY A 924 24.69 -30.58 25.73
CA GLY A 924 24.70 -30.75 24.27
C GLY A 924 25.98 -31.39 23.70
N PRO A 925 25.99 -31.76 22.40
CA PRO A 925 27.14 -32.39 21.75
C PRO A 925 28.41 -31.52 21.77
N ARG A 926 29.58 -32.14 21.94
CA ARG A 926 30.91 -31.46 21.88
C ARG A 926 31.44 -31.27 20.46
N ASN A 927 30.55 -30.99 19.50
CA ASN A 927 30.95 -30.65 18.13
C ASN A 927 31.30 -29.16 18.01
N GLU A 928 31.72 -28.72 16.83
CA GLU A 928 32.13 -27.32 16.57
C GLU A 928 31.11 -26.28 17.06
N ALA A 929 29.82 -26.49 16.76
CA ALA A 929 28.75 -25.58 17.19
C ALA A 929 28.53 -25.61 18.70
N GLY A 930 28.57 -26.78 19.34
CA GLY A 930 28.38 -26.92 20.78
C GLY A 930 29.48 -26.25 21.60
N LEU A 931 30.74 -26.38 21.18
CA LEU A 931 31.86 -25.71 21.84
C LEU A 931 31.75 -24.18 21.75
N ARG A 932 31.40 -23.65 20.57
CA ARG A 932 31.19 -22.21 20.39
C ARG A 932 30.02 -21.69 21.23
N ASN A 933 28.90 -22.41 21.27
CA ASN A 933 27.71 -21.99 21.99
C ASN A 933 27.95 -21.87 23.49
N ARG A 934 28.69 -22.82 24.10
CA ARG A 934 29.06 -22.76 25.53
C ARG A 934 29.88 -21.52 25.85
N LEU A 935 30.90 -21.24 25.05
CA LEU A 935 31.75 -20.07 25.22
C LEU A 935 30.92 -18.76 25.16
N VAL A 936 30.11 -18.60 24.11
CA VAL A 936 29.34 -17.36 23.88
C VAL A 936 28.29 -17.15 24.97
N VAL A 937 27.58 -18.20 25.38
CA VAL A 937 26.54 -18.11 26.40
C VAL A 937 27.12 -17.81 27.77
N ARG A 938 28.26 -18.42 28.13
CA ARG A 938 28.96 -18.07 29.39
C ARG A 938 29.40 -16.62 29.39
N LEU A 939 30.03 -16.15 28.32
CA LEU A 939 30.47 -14.77 28.22
C LEU A 939 29.30 -13.77 28.35
N ALA A 940 28.16 -14.07 27.72
CA ALA A 940 26.95 -13.24 27.86
C ALA A 940 26.35 -13.31 29.27
N ARG A 941 26.35 -14.48 29.91
CA ARG A 941 25.96 -14.67 31.30
C ARG A 941 26.85 -13.88 32.27
N CYS A 942 28.15 -13.77 32.00
CA CYS A 942 29.05 -12.89 32.78
C CYS A 942 28.57 -11.44 32.75
N GLY A 943 28.23 -10.93 31.56
CA GLY A 943 27.69 -9.58 31.39
C GLY A 943 26.39 -9.38 32.16
N ALA A 944 25.48 -10.34 32.09
CA ALA A 944 24.22 -10.32 32.84
C ALA A 944 24.45 -10.39 34.36
N ALA A 945 25.35 -11.26 34.83
CA ALA A 945 25.68 -11.39 36.25
C ALA A 945 26.30 -10.12 36.80
N LEU A 946 27.23 -9.50 36.06
CA LEU A 946 27.84 -8.24 36.45
C LEU A 946 26.80 -7.11 36.49
N GLY A 947 25.93 -7.00 35.49
CA GLY A 947 24.86 -6.00 35.48
C GLY A 947 23.83 -6.19 36.60
N ALA A 948 23.59 -7.44 37.00
CA ALA A 948 22.74 -7.83 38.13
C ALA A 948 23.47 -7.79 39.50
N ASP A 949 24.62 -7.11 39.56
CA ASP A 949 25.43 -6.92 40.76
C ASP A 949 25.90 -8.23 41.46
N LYS A 950 26.24 -9.23 40.65
CA LYS A 950 26.78 -10.53 41.11
C LYS A 950 28.21 -10.75 40.56
N PRO A 951 29.19 -9.91 40.95
CA PRO A 951 30.53 -9.94 40.36
C PRO A 951 31.29 -11.26 40.61
N GLN A 952 31.08 -11.93 41.73
CA GLN A 952 31.72 -13.23 42.01
C GLN A 952 31.29 -14.31 41.01
N ARG A 953 29.99 -14.37 40.66
CA ARG A 953 29.47 -15.30 39.64
C ARG A 953 30.03 -14.98 38.25
N ALA A 954 30.20 -13.70 37.93
CA ALA A 954 30.82 -13.29 36.67
C ALA A 954 32.28 -13.76 36.57
N LEU A 955 33.05 -13.70 37.66
CA LEU A 955 34.42 -14.21 37.70
C LEU A 955 34.50 -15.73 37.49
N GLU A 956 33.61 -16.50 38.09
CA GLU A 956 33.55 -17.97 37.91
C GLU A 956 33.33 -18.36 36.44
N ASP A 957 32.40 -17.71 35.76
CA ASP A 957 32.16 -17.95 34.34
C ASP A 957 33.34 -17.43 33.47
N LEU A 958 33.97 -16.30 33.84
CA LEU A 958 35.15 -15.77 33.15
C LEU A 958 36.36 -16.71 33.23
N ASP A 959 36.60 -17.35 34.38
CA ASP A 959 37.66 -18.34 34.55
C ASP A 959 37.46 -19.56 33.63
N GLN A 960 36.21 -19.93 33.35
CA GLN A 960 35.91 -20.95 32.34
C GLN A 960 36.08 -20.43 30.91
N VAL A 961 35.63 -19.20 30.63
CA VAL A 961 35.79 -18.54 29.31
C VAL A 961 37.27 -18.45 28.94
N ASP A 962 38.15 -18.07 29.86
CA ASP A 962 39.59 -17.97 29.59
C ASP A 962 40.22 -19.33 29.27
N ARG A 963 39.82 -20.39 29.99
CA ARG A 963 40.21 -21.78 29.69
C ARG A 963 39.71 -22.25 28.32
N ASP A 964 38.46 -21.94 27.99
CA ASP A 964 37.86 -22.28 26.71
C ASP A 964 38.58 -21.54 25.56
N LEU A 965 38.84 -20.24 25.72
CA LEU A 965 39.59 -19.44 24.74
C LEU A 965 41.05 -19.89 24.58
N ALA A 966 41.65 -20.53 25.59
CA ALA A 966 42.98 -21.13 25.47
C ALA A 966 42.97 -22.49 24.75
N THR A 967 41.81 -23.14 24.63
CA THR A 967 41.68 -24.50 24.08
C THR A 967 41.73 -24.49 22.54
N PRO A 968 42.66 -25.22 21.89
CA PRO A 968 42.79 -25.23 20.43
C PRO A 968 41.50 -25.64 19.69
N ALA A 969 40.76 -26.62 20.23
CA ALA A 969 39.50 -27.09 19.66
C ALA A 969 38.42 -25.99 19.65
N VAL A 970 38.33 -25.17 20.70
CA VAL A 970 37.40 -24.04 20.78
C VAL A 970 37.82 -22.93 19.82
N ARG A 971 39.11 -22.61 19.75
CA ARG A 971 39.65 -21.61 18.81
C ARG A 971 39.32 -21.94 17.36
N ALA A 972 39.39 -23.22 16.99
CA ALA A 972 39.04 -23.68 15.65
C ALA A 972 37.55 -23.42 15.28
N THR A 973 36.67 -23.28 16.27
CA THR A 973 35.23 -23.01 16.08
C THR A 973 34.90 -21.53 15.85
N LEU A 974 35.86 -20.62 16.08
CA LEU A 974 35.64 -19.17 16.02
C LEU A 974 35.67 -18.62 14.59
N LYS A 975 34.96 -19.29 13.67
CA LYS A 975 34.85 -18.88 12.27
C LYS A 975 33.73 -17.84 12.13
N GLN A 976 34.05 -16.71 11.50
CA GLN A 976 33.07 -15.69 11.14
C GLN A 976 33.34 -15.22 9.71
N ALA A 977 32.28 -14.91 8.97
CA ALA A 977 32.42 -14.43 7.60
C ALA A 977 33.31 -13.17 7.59
N ARG A 978 34.34 -13.17 6.72
CA ARG A 978 35.31 -12.07 6.57
C ARG A 978 36.20 -11.81 7.81
N ALA A 979 36.31 -12.75 8.74
CA ALA A 979 37.20 -12.63 9.90
C ALA A 979 37.98 -13.93 10.17
N THR A 980 39.23 -13.80 10.63
CA THR A 980 40.06 -14.96 10.99
C THR A 980 39.70 -15.44 12.41
N PRO A 981 39.88 -16.75 12.72
CA PRO A 981 39.65 -17.25 14.07
C PRO A 981 40.51 -16.56 15.13
N LYS A 982 41.73 -16.13 14.78
CA LYS A 982 42.62 -15.35 15.66
C LYS A 982 41.99 -14.00 16.01
N PHE A 983 41.41 -13.31 15.01
CA PHE A 983 40.74 -12.04 15.22
C PHE A 983 39.52 -12.18 16.14
N VAL A 984 38.65 -13.16 15.89
CA VAL A 984 37.46 -13.42 16.72
C VAL A 984 37.86 -13.80 18.15
N GLN A 985 38.92 -14.59 18.32
CA GLN A 985 39.48 -14.94 19.62
C GLN A 985 39.96 -13.69 20.38
N ARG A 986 40.69 -12.78 19.70
CA ARG A 986 41.15 -11.52 20.31
C ARG A 986 39.96 -10.67 20.78
N ALA A 987 38.94 -10.53 19.94
CA ALA A 987 37.74 -9.77 20.29
C ALA A 987 37.07 -10.33 21.57
N TYR A 988 36.92 -11.65 21.69
CA TYR A 988 36.38 -12.24 22.92
C TYR A 988 37.29 -12.04 24.15
N ARG A 989 38.61 -12.08 23.99
CA ARG A 989 39.55 -11.79 25.08
C ARG A 989 39.47 -10.34 25.55
N ILE A 990 39.30 -9.39 24.61
CA ILE A 990 39.11 -7.96 24.94
C ILE A 990 37.84 -7.78 25.79
N ILE A 991 36.73 -8.42 25.38
CA ILE A 991 35.46 -8.38 26.13
C ILE A 991 35.64 -9.02 27.52
N ALA A 992 36.24 -10.20 27.58
CA ALA A 992 36.45 -10.93 28.84
C ALA A 992 37.33 -10.13 29.83
N ALA A 993 38.43 -9.52 29.36
CA ALA A 993 39.29 -8.69 30.17
C ALA A 993 38.56 -7.44 30.72
N GLY A 994 37.71 -6.81 29.90
CA GLY A 994 36.88 -5.69 30.34
C GLY A 994 35.85 -6.07 31.39
N LEU A 995 35.16 -7.21 31.21
CA LEU A 995 34.21 -7.74 32.18
C LEU A 995 34.91 -8.12 33.50
N ARG A 996 36.09 -8.75 33.41
CA ARG A 996 36.91 -9.09 34.58
C ARG A 996 37.32 -7.85 35.36
N ALA A 997 37.84 -6.83 34.69
CA ALA A 997 38.21 -5.56 35.32
C ALA A 997 37.04 -4.97 36.11
N ASN A 998 35.86 -4.88 35.50
CA ASN A 998 34.67 -4.34 36.17
C ASN A 998 34.20 -5.21 37.36
N ALA A 999 34.28 -6.54 37.25
CA ALA A 999 33.92 -7.44 38.34
C ALA A 999 34.87 -7.30 39.54
N GLU A 1000 36.19 -7.24 39.29
CA GLU A 1000 37.20 -7.05 40.34
C GLU A 1000 37.08 -5.67 41.01
N THR A 1001 36.79 -4.61 40.23
CA THR A 1001 36.51 -3.26 40.78
C THR A 1001 35.33 -3.29 41.74
N ARG A 1002 34.20 -3.92 41.38
CA ARG A 1002 33.03 -4.03 42.28
C ARG A 1002 33.30 -4.83 43.56
N LEU A 1003 34.27 -5.74 43.51
CA LEU A 1003 34.73 -6.50 44.68
C LEU A 1003 35.80 -5.77 45.51
N GLY A 1004 36.17 -4.54 45.15
CA GLY A 1004 37.22 -3.79 45.85
C GLY A 1004 38.65 -4.25 45.54
N ARG A 1005 38.85 -5.16 44.56
CA ARG A 1005 40.15 -5.78 44.25
C ARG A 1005 40.90 -5.01 43.18
N MET A 1006 41.33 -3.80 43.52
CA MET A 1006 41.85 -2.85 42.54
C MET A 1006 43.11 -3.30 41.80
N ASP A 1007 44.01 -4.06 42.44
CA ASP A 1007 45.19 -4.61 41.76
C ASP A 1007 44.84 -5.67 40.72
N ALA A 1008 43.77 -6.45 40.95
CA ALA A 1008 43.28 -7.42 39.99
C ALA A 1008 42.57 -6.73 38.81
N ALA A 1009 41.81 -5.67 39.10
CA ALA A 1009 41.21 -4.83 38.08
C ALA A 1009 42.27 -4.16 37.18
N ALA A 1010 43.36 -3.64 37.76
CA ALA A 1010 44.49 -3.07 37.03
C ALA A 1010 45.08 -4.08 36.03
N ARG A 1011 45.40 -5.30 36.48
CA ARG A 1011 45.95 -6.37 35.61
C ARG A 1011 45.02 -6.70 34.44
N ALA A 1012 43.71 -6.78 34.69
CA ALA A 1012 42.73 -7.05 33.65
C ALA A 1012 42.63 -5.89 32.62
N LEU A 1013 42.69 -4.64 33.08
CA LEU A 1013 42.71 -3.46 32.20
C LEU A 1013 44.01 -3.38 31.38
N GLU A 1014 45.16 -3.69 31.97
CA GLU A 1014 46.44 -3.76 31.25
C GLU A 1014 46.44 -4.84 30.17
N GLN A 1015 45.86 -6.02 30.47
CA GLN A 1015 45.66 -7.08 29.48
C GLN A 1015 44.76 -6.60 28.34
N ARG A 1016 43.64 -5.92 28.67
CA ARG A 1016 42.73 -5.36 27.66
C ARG A 1016 43.43 -4.34 26.76
N ARG A 1017 44.23 -3.46 27.35
CA ARG A 1017 45.06 -2.47 26.64
C ARG A 1017 46.05 -3.16 25.69
N ALA A 1018 46.77 -4.18 26.16
CA ALA A 1018 47.72 -4.91 25.33
C ALA A 1018 47.05 -5.54 24.10
N LEU A 1019 45.85 -6.11 24.26
CA LEU A 1019 45.08 -6.67 23.16
C LEU A 1019 44.61 -5.62 22.14
N PHE A 1020 44.23 -4.41 22.59
CA PHE A 1020 43.90 -3.31 21.68
C PHE A 1020 45.13 -2.81 20.91
N LEU A 1021 46.30 -2.72 21.55
CA LEU A 1021 47.54 -2.37 20.86
C LEU A 1021 47.93 -3.42 19.81
N GLU A 1022 47.87 -4.71 20.15
CA GLU A 1022 48.10 -5.77 19.16
C GLU A 1022 47.11 -5.72 17.99
N GLN A 1023 45.87 -5.30 18.24
CA GLN A 1023 44.87 -5.12 17.19
C GLN A 1023 45.19 -3.93 16.29
N PHE A 1024 45.58 -2.80 16.91
CA PHE A 1024 46.02 -1.61 16.21
C PHE A 1024 47.25 -1.88 15.34
N ASP A 1025 48.27 -2.57 15.87
CA ASP A 1025 49.48 -2.95 15.14
C ASP A 1025 49.17 -3.82 13.90
N GLU A 1026 48.09 -4.60 13.94
CA GLU A 1026 47.68 -5.46 12.83
C GLU A 1026 46.73 -4.77 11.81
N LEU A 1027 45.86 -3.87 12.26
CA LEU A 1027 44.78 -3.31 11.43
C LEU A 1027 44.96 -1.84 11.06
N ASP A 1028 45.75 -1.10 11.83
CA ASP A 1028 46.02 0.33 11.70
C ASP A 1028 44.74 1.19 11.57
N ARG A 1029 43.74 0.93 12.40
CA ARG A 1029 42.46 1.66 12.39
C ARG A 1029 42.39 2.71 13.50
N ASP A 1030 41.84 3.86 13.15
CA ASP A 1030 41.57 4.98 14.07
C ASP A 1030 40.69 4.55 15.27
N GLU A 1031 39.74 3.65 15.04
CA GLU A 1031 38.84 3.07 16.05
C GLU A 1031 39.60 2.31 17.16
N ASP A 1032 40.70 1.65 16.80
CA ASP A 1032 41.52 0.89 17.74
C ASP A 1032 42.31 1.83 18.65
N ILE A 1033 42.83 2.96 18.12
CA ILE A 1033 43.48 4.01 18.92
C ILE A 1033 42.50 4.57 19.95
N ARG A 1034 41.26 4.89 19.54
CA ARG A 1034 40.22 5.38 20.45
C ARG A 1034 39.96 4.37 21.59
N ALA A 1035 39.95 3.08 21.28
CA ALA A 1035 39.77 2.02 22.27
C ALA A 1035 40.97 1.88 23.24
N VAL A 1036 42.20 2.09 22.76
CA VAL A 1036 43.41 2.15 23.60
C VAL A 1036 43.33 3.33 24.56
N THR A 1037 43.02 4.54 24.06
CA THR A 1037 42.85 5.75 24.89
C THR A 1037 41.86 5.52 26.02
N LEU A 1038 40.70 4.91 25.72
CA LEU A 1038 39.70 4.59 26.74
C LEU A 1038 40.22 3.58 27.78
N ALA A 1039 40.96 2.55 27.37
CA ALA A 1039 41.55 1.58 28.29
C ALA A 1039 42.60 2.23 29.21
N GLU A 1040 43.39 3.18 28.70
CA GLU A 1040 44.37 3.95 29.47
C GLU A 1040 43.70 4.94 30.44
N LEU A 1041 42.61 5.58 30.03
CA LEU A 1041 41.81 6.42 30.91
C LEU A 1041 41.24 5.61 32.09
N ARG A 1042 40.70 4.42 31.83
CA ARG A 1042 40.22 3.49 32.88
C ARG A 1042 41.35 3.02 33.80
N LEU A 1043 42.56 2.87 33.29
CA LEU A 1043 43.75 2.56 34.11
C LEU A 1043 44.15 3.75 35.00
N ALA A 1044 43.97 4.98 34.54
CA ALA A 1044 44.16 6.16 35.36
C ALA A 1044 43.12 6.23 36.49
N GLU A 1045 41.83 6.01 36.19
CA GLU A 1045 40.76 5.93 37.20
C GLU A 1045 41.10 4.89 38.28
N ASN A 1046 41.47 3.68 37.85
CA ASN A 1046 41.86 2.62 38.78
C ASN A 1046 43.10 2.97 39.62
N ALA A 1047 44.07 3.69 39.06
CA ALA A 1047 45.25 4.13 39.80
C ALA A 1047 44.90 5.17 40.89
N VAL A 1048 43.93 6.06 40.61
CA VAL A 1048 43.38 6.98 41.61
C VAL A 1048 42.69 6.21 42.74
N ASP A 1049 41.85 5.22 42.41
CA ASP A 1049 41.20 4.35 43.41
C ASP A 1049 42.22 3.58 44.28
N ARG A 1050 43.40 3.25 43.71
CA ARG A 1050 44.53 2.62 44.41
C ARG A 1050 45.37 3.61 45.22
N ARG A 1051 45.06 4.90 45.16
CA ARG A 1051 45.84 6.01 45.75
C ARG A 1051 47.26 6.10 45.21
N ASP A 1052 47.43 5.84 43.91
CA ASP A 1052 48.69 5.97 43.18
C ASP A 1052 48.61 7.10 42.12
N PRO A 1053 48.72 8.36 42.55
CA PRO A 1053 48.57 9.52 41.65
C PRO A 1053 49.69 9.60 40.61
N ALA A 1054 50.88 9.08 40.90
CA ALA A 1054 52.00 9.06 39.96
C ALA A 1054 51.69 8.14 38.77
N GLN A 1055 51.11 6.96 39.05
CA GLN A 1055 50.70 6.03 38.01
C GLN A 1055 49.46 6.54 37.25
N ALA A 1056 48.52 7.22 37.91
CA ALA A 1056 47.39 7.87 37.25
C ALA A 1056 47.85 8.92 36.23
N ALA A 1057 48.77 9.81 36.62
CA ALA A 1057 49.37 10.82 35.75
C ALA A 1057 50.08 10.20 34.54
N ARG A 1058 50.79 9.07 34.75
CA ARG A 1058 51.46 8.35 33.65
C ARG A 1058 50.47 7.79 32.64
N TRP A 1059 49.34 7.24 33.10
CA TRP A 1059 48.31 6.71 32.21
C TRP A 1059 47.59 7.81 31.44
N LEU A 1060 47.29 8.95 32.08
CA LEU A 1060 46.73 10.13 31.42
C LEU A 1060 47.66 10.68 30.33
N GLY A 1061 48.98 10.68 30.57
CA GLY A 1061 49.96 11.06 29.55
C GLY A 1061 49.86 10.20 28.29
N LYS A 1062 49.84 8.87 28.45
CA LYS A 1062 49.69 7.94 27.32
C LYS A 1062 48.34 8.08 26.61
N ALA A 1063 47.26 8.23 27.37
CA ALA A 1063 45.93 8.42 26.81
C ALA A 1063 45.87 9.69 25.94
N LEU A 1064 46.52 10.77 26.39
CA LEU A 1064 46.62 12.02 25.64
C LEU A 1064 47.47 11.86 24.37
N GLU A 1065 48.61 11.17 24.44
CA GLU A 1065 49.45 10.88 23.27
C GLU A 1065 48.67 10.15 22.16
N HIS A 1066 47.89 9.13 22.53
CA HIS A 1066 47.05 8.40 21.57
C HIS A 1066 45.88 9.24 21.05
N ALA A 1067 45.23 10.04 21.91
CA ALA A 1067 44.16 10.94 21.49
C ALA A 1067 44.67 12.02 20.49
N ASP A 1068 45.86 12.55 20.73
CA ASP A 1068 46.53 13.50 19.83
C ASP A 1068 46.87 12.86 18.49
N SER A 1069 47.38 11.63 18.51
CA SER A 1069 47.64 10.85 17.30
C SER A 1069 46.36 10.65 16.48
N LEU A 1070 45.24 10.32 17.13
CA LEU A 1070 43.94 10.17 16.48
C LEU A 1070 43.46 11.47 15.84
N MET A 1071 43.58 12.60 16.53
CA MET A 1071 43.22 13.92 15.99
C MET A 1071 44.10 14.29 14.79
N ALA A 1072 45.41 14.02 14.85
CA ALA A 1072 46.33 14.27 13.74
C ALA A 1072 45.98 13.42 12.50
N ARG A 1073 45.57 12.16 12.69
CA ARG A 1073 45.17 11.27 11.60
C ARG A 1073 43.85 11.70 10.96
N THR A 1074 42.85 11.99 11.78
CA THR A 1074 41.48 12.30 11.34
C THR A 1074 41.32 13.75 10.88
N HIS A 1075 42.28 14.62 11.20
CA HIS A 1075 42.18 16.08 11.02
C HIS A 1075 40.94 16.67 11.72
N ALA A 1076 40.40 15.95 12.71
CA ALA A 1076 39.27 16.41 13.49
C ALA A 1076 39.70 17.59 14.37
N PRO A 1077 38.96 18.70 14.39
CA PRO A 1077 39.30 19.84 15.24
C PRO A 1077 39.14 19.52 16.72
N ILE A 1078 38.28 18.57 17.08
CA ILE A 1078 37.98 18.16 18.46
C ILE A 1078 37.79 16.65 18.50
N ASP A 1079 38.29 16.00 19.57
CA ASP A 1079 37.98 14.61 19.91
C ASP A 1079 37.48 14.48 21.36
N ALA A 1080 36.37 13.77 21.55
CA ALA A 1080 35.77 13.58 22.88
C ALA A 1080 36.71 12.86 23.87
N GLY A 1081 37.48 11.87 23.41
CA GLY A 1081 38.42 11.14 24.25
C GLY A 1081 39.56 12.02 24.73
N GLN A 1082 40.06 12.92 23.88
CA GLN A 1082 41.03 13.94 24.29
C GLN A 1082 40.44 14.87 25.36
N LEU A 1083 39.20 15.34 25.18
CA LEU A 1083 38.53 16.20 26.14
C LEU A 1083 38.32 15.51 27.49
N ASP A 1084 37.94 14.23 27.50
CA ASP A 1084 37.80 13.41 28.71
C ASP A 1084 39.12 13.26 29.47
N VAL A 1085 40.23 13.00 28.75
CA VAL A 1085 41.57 12.91 29.35
C VAL A 1085 41.99 14.25 29.96
N LEU A 1086 41.76 15.36 29.26
CA LEU A 1086 42.09 16.70 29.75
C LEU A 1086 41.24 17.11 30.96
N TRP A 1087 39.95 16.80 30.92
CA TRP A 1087 39.05 17.04 32.04
C TRP A 1087 39.49 16.27 33.28
N PHE A 1088 39.77 14.97 33.13
CA PHE A 1088 40.18 14.15 34.27
C PHE A 1088 41.57 14.55 34.80
N ALA A 1089 42.51 14.91 33.93
CA ALA A 1089 43.80 15.44 34.34
C ALA A 1089 43.67 16.76 35.12
N ALA A 1090 42.77 17.65 34.71
CA ALA A 1090 42.50 18.91 35.40
C ALA A 1090 41.89 18.70 36.79
N GLN A 1091 40.97 17.75 36.90
CA GLN A 1091 40.38 17.37 38.18
C GLN A 1091 41.45 16.87 39.16
N LEU A 1092 42.30 15.93 38.75
CA LEU A 1092 43.36 15.38 39.61
C LEU A 1092 44.46 16.39 39.97
N GLN A 1093 44.75 17.33 39.07
CA GLN A 1093 45.70 18.41 39.36
C GLN A 1093 45.13 19.40 40.40
N SER A 1094 43.82 19.70 40.32
CA SER A 1094 43.14 20.62 41.22
C SER A 1094 42.88 20.02 42.61
N GLU A 1095 42.41 18.77 42.68
CA GLU A 1095 42.03 18.10 43.93
C GLU A 1095 43.24 17.54 44.70
N ASP A 1096 44.16 16.85 44.02
CA ASP A 1096 45.25 16.09 44.67
C ASP A 1096 46.65 16.68 44.46
N LYS A 1097 46.76 17.83 43.76
CA LYS A 1097 48.04 18.46 43.36
C LYS A 1097 48.98 17.49 42.61
N THR A 1098 48.40 16.54 41.88
CA THR A 1098 49.15 15.55 41.11
C THR A 1098 49.88 16.22 39.96
N ARG A 1099 51.20 16.02 39.85
CA ARG A 1099 52.00 16.57 38.75
C ARG A 1099 51.78 15.73 37.48
N MET A 1100 51.16 16.33 36.47
CA MET A 1100 50.95 15.70 35.17
C MET A 1100 52.23 15.73 34.29
N PRO A 1101 52.40 14.77 33.37
CA PRO A 1101 53.53 14.74 32.45
C PRO A 1101 53.44 15.76 31.30
N PHE A 1102 52.36 16.55 31.25
CA PHE A 1102 52.10 17.62 30.28
C PHE A 1102 51.51 18.85 30.98
N ASP A 1103 51.54 20.01 30.33
CA ASP A 1103 50.96 21.27 30.83
C ASP A 1103 49.43 21.26 30.66
N VAL A 1104 48.72 20.85 31.72
CA VAL A 1104 47.25 20.74 31.72
C VAL A 1104 46.59 22.10 31.42
N PRO A 1105 46.95 23.22 32.09
CA PRO A 1105 46.36 24.53 31.77
C PRO A 1105 46.56 24.95 30.31
N GLN A 1106 47.74 24.74 29.74
CA GLN A 1106 48.01 25.10 28.34
C GLN A 1106 47.15 24.27 27.39
N ARG A 1107 47.09 22.96 27.61
CA ARG A 1107 46.33 22.03 26.75
C ARG A 1107 44.82 22.25 26.85
N MET A 1108 44.30 22.52 28.05
CA MET A 1108 42.90 22.89 28.23
C MET A 1108 42.56 24.22 27.55
N GLU A 1109 43.42 25.23 27.65
CA GLU A 1109 43.20 26.53 26.98
C GLU A 1109 43.18 26.38 25.46
N GLN A 1110 44.05 25.53 24.90
CA GLN A 1110 44.03 25.19 23.47
C GLN A 1110 42.69 24.54 23.08
N ALA A 1111 42.26 23.50 23.80
CA ALA A 1111 40.99 22.84 23.54
C ALA A 1111 39.78 23.79 23.71
N ARG A 1112 39.81 24.66 24.72
CA ARG A 1112 38.79 25.68 24.99
C ARG A 1112 38.65 26.67 23.84
N ARG A 1113 39.76 27.14 23.25
CA ARG A 1113 39.74 28.02 22.08
C ARG A 1113 39.08 27.33 20.88
N THR A 1114 39.46 26.09 20.62
CA THR A 1114 38.87 25.31 19.53
C THR A 1114 37.38 25.06 19.76
N LEU A 1115 36.96 24.78 21.00
CA LEU A 1115 35.54 24.65 21.37
C LEU A 1115 34.74 25.95 21.11
N LEU A 1116 35.33 27.11 21.41
CA LEU A 1116 34.70 28.42 21.13
C LEU A 1116 34.62 28.74 19.64
N GLU A 1117 35.60 28.29 18.84
CA GLU A 1117 35.61 28.46 17.39
C GLU A 1117 34.54 27.59 16.71
N GLN A 1118 34.35 26.35 17.18
CA GLN A 1118 33.36 25.42 16.61
C GLN A 1118 31.91 25.83 16.91
N ARG A 1119 31.64 26.51 18.03
CA ARG A 1119 30.30 27.00 18.46
C ARG A 1119 29.19 25.93 18.50
N ASP A 1120 29.54 24.66 18.60
CA ASP A 1120 28.60 23.54 18.64
C ASP A 1120 28.02 23.36 20.06
N PRO A 1121 26.67 23.36 20.23
CA PRO A 1121 26.02 23.13 21.52
C PRO A 1121 26.40 21.83 22.22
N ALA A 1122 26.81 20.78 21.49
CA ALA A 1122 27.14 19.47 22.04
C ALA A 1122 28.29 19.52 23.07
N TRP A 1123 29.18 20.51 22.96
CA TRP A 1123 30.38 20.59 23.80
C TRP A 1123 30.32 21.63 24.93
N ARG A 1124 29.15 22.24 25.16
CA ARG A 1124 28.98 23.28 26.20
C ARG A 1124 29.38 22.80 27.60
N ALA A 1125 29.16 21.52 27.90
CA ALA A 1125 29.53 20.93 29.18
C ALA A 1125 31.07 20.96 29.39
N TYR A 1126 31.85 20.53 28.40
CA TYR A 1126 33.31 20.59 28.47
C TYR A 1126 33.82 22.03 28.56
N LEU A 1127 33.24 22.95 27.78
CA LEU A 1127 33.60 24.37 27.84
C LEU A 1127 33.38 24.95 29.25
N ALA A 1128 32.26 24.63 29.90
CA ALA A 1128 31.96 25.06 31.25
C ALA A 1128 32.97 24.49 32.27
N TRP A 1129 33.25 23.18 32.19
CA TRP A 1129 34.23 22.54 33.08
C TRP A 1129 35.64 23.11 32.90
N PHE A 1130 36.09 23.32 31.67
CA PHE A 1130 37.41 23.89 31.40
C PHE A 1130 37.52 25.32 31.91
N ASN A 1131 36.47 26.14 31.79
CA ASN A 1131 36.45 27.48 32.40
C ASN A 1131 36.63 27.42 33.93
N ILE A 1132 35.97 26.47 34.60
CA ILE A 1132 36.07 26.29 36.05
C ILE A 1132 37.50 25.90 36.43
N TYR A 1133 38.08 24.86 35.82
CA TYR A 1133 39.41 24.38 36.18
C TYR A 1133 40.53 25.37 35.82
N LEU A 1134 40.41 26.11 34.71
CA LEU A 1134 41.35 27.18 34.37
C LEU A 1134 41.30 28.35 35.38
N ALA A 1135 40.12 28.65 35.92
CA ALA A 1135 39.97 29.65 36.98
C ALA A 1135 40.58 29.18 38.32
N LEU A 1136 40.43 27.90 38.67
CA LEU A 1136 40.99 27.30 39.88
C LEU A 1136 42.53 27.26 39.87
N ASP A 1137 43.15 27.04 38.70
CA ASP A 1137 44.61 27.02 38.53
C ASP A 1137 45.24 28.42 38.38
N GLY A 1138 44.48 29.50 38.60
CA GLY A 1138 45.00 30.87 38.69
C GLY A 1138 45.30 31.55 37.34
N LYS A 1139 44.84 31.00 36.21
CA LYS A 1139 44.91 31.64 34.89
C LYS A 1139 43.53 32.17 34.48
N VAL A 1140 43.13 33.30 35.05
CA VAL A 1140 41.99 34.07 34.53
C VAL A 1140 42.43 34.86 33.30
N PRO A 1141 41.78 34.72 32.12
CA PRO A 1141 41.85 35.73 31.08
C PRO A 1141 40.98 36.92 31.48
N ALA A 1142 41.51 38.12 31.39
CA ALA A 1142 40.77 39.37 31.56
C ALA A 1142 39.76 39.54 30.41
N GLN A 1143 38.52 39.06 30.59
CA GLN A 1143 37.29 39.50 29.90
C GLN A 1143 36.08 38.76 30.50
N ALA A 1144 35.70 39.16 31.70
CA ALA A 1144 34.45 38.75 32.35
C ALA A 1144 33.79 39.95 33.05
N GLN A 1145 33.68 41.07 32.33
CA GLN A 1145 32.93 42.25 32.78
C GLN A 1145 32.00 42.87 31.72
N GLU A 1146 31.81 42.24 30.55
CA GLU A 1146 30.92 42.77 29.50
C GLU A 1146 29.92 41.71 28.98
N ILE A 1147 29.17 41.04 29.87
CA ILE A 1147 27.87 40.44 29.49
C ILE A 1147 26.92 40.54 30.70
N GLN A 1148 26.62 41.76 31.14
CA GLN A 1148 25.49 42.01 32.06
C GLN A 1148 24.63 43.22 31.64
N THR A 1149 24.70 43.62 30.37
CA THR A 1149 23.82 44.63 29.77
C THR A 1149 23.54 44.27 28.30
N ALA A 1150 22.76 43.21 28.05
CA ALA A 1150 22.04 42.98 26.79
C ALA A 1150 21.11 41.75 26.91
N SER A 1151 20.09 41.83 27.78
CA SER A 1151 18.80 41.14 27.58
C SER A 1151 17.71 41.87 28.38
N GLU A 1152 17.22 42.96 27.81
CA GLU A 1152 15.77 43.18 27.68
C GLU A 1152 15.37 42.71 26.28
#